data_AF-A0A922NES5-F1
#
_entry.id   AF-A0A922NES5-F1
#
_cell.length_a   1.000
_cell.length_b   1.000
_cell.length_c   1.000
_cell.angle_alpha   90.00
_cell.angle_beta   90.00
_cell.angle_gamma   90.00
#
_symmetry.space_group_name_H-M   'P 1'
#
loop_
_entity.id
_entity.type
_entity.pdbx_description
1 polymer ?
#
loop_
_entity_poly.entity_id
_entity_poly.type
_entity_poly.pdbx_seq_one_letter_code
_entity_poly.pdbx_strand_id
1 'polypeptide(L)'
;MSEVPFAVISPSVVATIYHREQGSPDPSLLMCYDKLGGKRFGYQSGASASSALSFSVLLRDLDLGWNIDWAVAFFVDHLEQKWDDAAEMLRNIRIRAQSLEDDGLRKEIPYRIFNKLDEVLFAGHLKNAVFLDISSLGCDVSGATYTHRLGPDPDVKRISIILNKDSLVRAKDIVAVLIHHMIHAYFLIACGGQKEEEVDYGRLSHDFHFGKVMLTIKKLSAAHGRELTPLNYGHSLPKMCYLDDEYYSPRWRDELEQEDKEAWYCSHCHHNVQGPSAREVDKWYDNICKSLFTQPPSVREPLVHTYSSRRHELESTRRGTLPPSTKTVEFLHQDIPILVEADKLTEYPSIPKAFAKAGHTRFLKLPDETSPETVLRFLEFLHTGSYSPSPSSSTASDRKPHAPIITPPSPTTATETPLLTAIQFANFATQMSFSECKTHALSHLASPITCTEDPVAVLTEIYRGGCEPDAELKSWARAFLVAVPEYQRHHEQHWSHIDVAATALSLLGFGGRGPGVGVGVGGSGEPPNLIKLEKPALPYQARFLAAVEASGALENDVVKARAELEARGWYNLSTLAMDECLCVLPGGAARTDGGLVCESCLHGDMCWRKTPSRVGFELSSSSSSSSSSSYHYQHHLSTPLHSRDYRPLSTILDQQRHLKALRREKERELAREKEQIKKLDREKERARETKEVLELKAAREALLERLRFECGY
;
A
#
# COMPACT_ATOMS: atom_id res chain seq x y z
N MET A 1 -54.95 62.81 -3.47
CA MET A 1 -54.31 64.13 -3.61
C MET A 1 -52.92 63.90 -4.19
N SER A 2 -52.71 64.40 -5.42
CA SER A 2 -51.48 64.96 -6.01
C SER A 2 -50.12 64.44 -5.49
N GLU A 3 -49.30 63.77 -6.32
CA GLU A 3 -48.27 64.36 -7.22
C GLU A 3 -47.12 65.03 -6.43
N VAL A 4 -45.81 64.90 -6.68
CA VAL A 4 -44.94 64.45 -7.81
C VAL A 4 -43.47 64.43 -7.27
N PRO A 5 -42.47 63.92 -8.02
CA PRO A 5 -41.22 63.29 -7.56
C PRO A 5 -39.94 64.08 -7.91
N PHE A 6 -38.75 63.59 -7.57
CA PHE A 6 -37.43 63.91 -8.16
C PHE A 6 -36.41 62.86 -7.66
N ALA A 7 -35.27 62.51 -8.26
CA ALA A 7 -34.76 62.45 -9.62
C ALA A 7 -33.38 61.75 -9.56
N VAL A 8 -32.90 61.41 -10.76
CA VAL A 8 -31.68 60.71 -11.20
C VAL A 8 -30.35 61.34 -10.71
N ILE A 9 -29.25 60.54 -10.64
CA ILE A 9 -27.89 60.75 -11.24
C ILE A 9 -26.80 59.90 -10.55
N SER A 10 -26.00 59.15 -11.34
CA SER A 10 -24.69 58.52 -11.00
C SER A 10 -23.54 59.55 -11.07
N PRO A 11 -22.35 59.38 -10.42
CA PRO A 11 -21.23 58.67 -11.09
C PRO A 11 -20.10 58.07 -10.19
N SER A 12 -19.51 56.96 -10.65
CA SER A 12 -18.07 56.69 -10.96
C SER A 12 -16.86 57.22 -10.12
N VAL A 13 -15.93 56.27 -9.84
CA VAL A 13 -14.43 56.27 -9.74
C VAL A 13 -13.63 56.77 -8.50
N VAL A 14 -12.53 56.02 -8.23
CA VAL A 14 -11.24 56.26 -7.49
C VAL A 14 -11.32 56.27 -5.94
N ALA A 15 -10.36 55.83 -5.10
CA ALA A 15 -8.95 55.49 -5.21
C ALA A 15 -8.45 54.66 -3.99
N THR A 16 -7.32 53.97 -4.19
CA THR A 16 -6.45 53.28 -3.23
C THR A 16 -5.79 54.22 -2.21
N ILE A 17 -5.63 53.78 -0.95
CA ILE A 17 -4.60 54.30 0.00
C ILE A 17 -3.94 53.12 0.75
N TYR A 18 -2.62 53.04 0.64
CA TYR A 18 -1.71 52.19 1.41
C TYR A 18 -1.51 52.74 2.83
N HIS A 19 -1.42 51.87 3.83
CA HIS A 19 -0.75 52.18 5.10
C HIS A 19 0.39 51.19 5.37
N ARG A 20 1.50 51.78 5.82
CA ARG A 20 2.83 51.21 6.07
C ARG A 20 3.05 51.26 7.58
N GLU A 21 3.44 50.16 8.21
CA GLU A 21 4.12 50.19 9.50
C GLU A 21 5.29 49.21 9.53
N GLN A 22 6.39 49.70 10.09
CA GLN A 22 7.68 49.03 10.27
C GLN A 22 7.81 48.56 11.73
N GLY A 23 8.42 47.40 11.95
CA GLY A 23 8.94 46.97 13.25
C GLY A 23 10.01 45.90 13.02
N SER A 24 11.23 46.13 13.52
CA SER A 24 12.45 45.36 13.24
C SER A 24 12.61 44.12 14.15
N PRO A 25 13.64 43.27 13.92
CA PRO A 25 13.64 41.85 14.27
C PRO A 25 14.54 41.50 15.48
N ASP A 26 14.48 40.25 15.92
CA ASP A 26 15.59 39.58 16.63
C ASP A 26 15.73 38.11 16.14
N PRO A 27 16.95 37.54 16.05
CA PRO A 27 17.28 36.39 15.21
C PRO A 27 17.54 35.10 16.00
N SER A 28 17.36 33.94 15.37
CA SER A 28 18.14 32.74 15.72
C SER A 28 17.99 31.61 14.69
N LEU A 29 19.12 30.90 14.48
CA LEU A 29 19.35 29.60 13.81
C LEU A 29 19.31 29.56 12.27
N LEU A 30 20.49 29.69 11.64
CA LEU A 30 21.44 28.62 11.21
C LEU A 30 21.11 28.13 9.78
N MET A 31 21.76 28.70 8.76
CA MET A 31 22.95 28.16 8.06
C MET A 31 22.81 26.72 7.54
N CYS A 32 22.71 26.58 6.22
CA CYS A 32 23.62 25.73 5.44
C CYS A 32 23.92 26.37 4.07
N TYR A 33 25.20 26.33 3.75
CA TYR A 33 25.88 26.89 2.59
C TYR A 33 25.46 26.19 1.28
N ASP A 34 25.49 26.92 0.16
CA ASP A 34 26.40 26.48 -0.91
C ASP A 34 26.98 27.62 -1.75
N LYS A 35 28.30 27.51 -1.94
CA LYS A 35 29.18 28.40 -2.68
C LYS A 35 29.30 27.86 -4.10
N LEU A 36 29.01 28.68 -5.12
CA LEU A 36 29.85 28.72 -6.33
C LEU A 36 29.88 30.15 -6.88
N GLY A 37 31.06 30.76 -6.80
CA GLY A 37 31.34 32.08 -7.33
C GLY A 37 31.97 32.03 -8.73
N GLY A 38 31.54 32.98 -9.57
CA GLY A 38 32.44 33.85 -10.32
C GLY A 38 32.80 33.48 -11.76
N LYS A 39 32.28 34.26 -12.72
CA LYS A 39 33.11 35.00 -13.71
C LYS A 39 32.32 36.10 -14.43
N ARG A 40 33.09 37.05 -14.96
CA ARG A 40 32.82 38.49 -15.21
C ARG A 40 32.20 38.83 -16.58
N PHE A 41 31.43 39.93 -16.57
CA PHE A 41 31.25 41.05 -17.52
C PHE A 41 30.99 40.83 -19.03
N GLY A 42 29.88 41.40 -19.49
CA GLY A 42 29.61 41.85 -20.86
C GLY A 42 28.43 42.85 -20.88
N TYR A 43 28.57 43.95 -21.62
CA TYR A 43 27.79 45.20 -21.54
C TYR A 43 26.34 45.16 -22.07
N GLN A 44 25.57 46.14 -21.57
CA GLN A 44 24.22 46.63 -21.88
C GLN A 44 23.61 46.40 -23.29
N SER A 45 22.32 46.04 -23.34
CA SER A 45 21.28 46.88 -23.95
C SER A 45 19.89 46.52 -23.40
N GLY A 46 19.07 47.52 -23.12
CA GLY A 46 17.83 47.38 -22.38
C GLY A 46 16.64 46.90 -23.21
N ALA A 47 15.87 45.99 -22.64
CA ALA A 47 14.43 45.85 -22.87
C ALA A 47 13.79 45.10 -21.68
N SER A 48 12.97 45.81 -20.89
CA SER A 48 11.82 45.29 -20.12
C SER A 48 11.91 43.83 -19.59
N ALA A 49 12.65 43.61 -18.51
CA ALA A 49 12.67 42.33 -17.78
C ALA A 49 11.45 42.12 -16.85
N SER A 50 10.58 43.13 -16.71
CA SER A 50 9.43 43.08 -15.79
C SER A 50 8.18 42.38 -16.36
N SER A 51 8.08 42.22 -17.68
CA SER A 51 6.95 41.49 -18.31
C SER A 51 7.24 40.00 -18.51
N ALA A 52 8.51 39.60 -18.71
CA ALA A 52 8.91 38.21 -18.92
C ALA A 52 8.89 37.38 -17.62
N LEU A 53 9.16 38.01 -16.47
CA LEU A 53 9.10 37.35 -15.15
C LEU A 53 7.65 37.21 -14.64
N SER A 54 6.75 38.14 -14.96
CA SER A 54 5.32 38.04 -14.64
C SER A 54 4.63 36.93 -15.45
N PHE A 55 4.97 36.79 -16.73
CA PHE A 55 4.36 35.77 -17.60
C PHE A 55 4.86 34.35 -17.31
N SER A 56 6.13 34.19 -16.89
CA SER A 56 6.70 32.89 -16.56
C SER A 56 6.18 32.33 -15.23
N VAL A 57 5.74 33.21 -14.33
CA VAL A 57 5.10 32.83 -13.05
C VAL A 57 3.63 32.45 -13.27
N LEU A 58 2.88 33.15 -14.13
CA LEU A 58 1.48 32.82 -14.45
C LEU A 58 1.27 31.49 -15.20
N LEU A 59 2.32 30.93 -15.80
CA LEU A 59 2.26 29.67 -16.57
C LEU A 59 2.44 28.42 -15.71
N ARG A 60 2.88 28.55 -14.44
CA ARG A 60 2.89 27.44 -13.48
C ARG A 60 1.53 27.21 -12.81
N ASP A 61 0.58 28.13 -12.99
CA ASP A 61 -0.68 28.17 -12.22
C ASP A 61 -1.92 27.63 -12.95
N LEU A 62 -1.78 27.00 -14.14
CA LEU A 62 -2.91 26.40 -14.87
C LEU A 62 -2.99 24.87 -14.78
N ASP A 63 -1.96 24.22 -14.26
CA ASP A 63 -2.01 22.78 -13.95
C ASP A 63 -2.55 22.61 -12.53
N LEU A 64 -3.66 21.88 -12.36
CA LEU A 64 -4.21 21.59 -11.02
C LEU A 64 -3.31 20.63 -10.23
N GLY A 65 -2.31 20.02 -10.88
CA GLY A 65 -1.38 19.10 -10.25
C GLY A 65 -2.07 17.80 -9.82
N TRP A 66 -3.06 17.35 -10.61
CA TRP A 66 -3.78 16.12 -10.35
C TRP A 66 -3.26 14.99 -11.22
N ASN A 67 -3.40 13.75 -10.75
CA ASN A 67 -3.40 12.63 -11.68
C ASN A 67 -4.76 12.46 -12.35
N ILE A 68 -4.76 11.75 -13.47
CA ILE A 68 -5.95 11.62 -14.33
C ILE A 68 -7.08 10.83 -13.67
N ASP A 69 -6.79 9.86 -12.79
CA ASP A 69 -7.82 9.13 -12.06
C ASP A 69 -8.56 10.04 -11.08
N TRP A 70 -7.82 10.92 -10.40
CA TRP A 70 -8.40 11.93 -9.50
C TRP A 70 -9.18 12.99 -10.26
N ALA A 71 -8.71 13.43 -11.43
CA ALA A 71 -9.47 14.34 -12.29
C ALA A 71 -10.84 13.74 -12.65
N VAL A 72 -10.90 12.46 -13.02
CA VAL A 72 -12.19 11.77 -13.28
C VAL A 72 -13.04 11.67 -12.01
N ALA A 73 -12.45 11.27 -10.88
CA ALA A 73 -13.17 11.14 -9.61
C ALA A 73 -13.79 12.47 -9.18
N PHE A 74 -13.00 13.55 -9.21
CA PHE A 74 -13.45 14.90 -8.89
C PHE A 74 -14.55 15.37 -9.83
N PHE A 75 -14.40 15.17 -11.14
CA PHE A 75 -15.41 15.57 -12.13
C PHE A 75 -16.77 14.94 -11.84
N VAL A 76 -16.79 13.62 -11.61
CA VAL A 76 -18.03 12.87 -11.36
C VAL A 76 -18.67 13.32 -10.05
N ASP A 77 -17.90 13.40 -8.95
CA ASP A 77 -18.39 13.85 -7.64
C ASP A 77 -18.92 15.30 -7.70
N HIS A 78 -18.21 16.20 -8.38
CA HIS A 78 -18.64 17.59 -8.54
C HIS A 78 -19.99 17.69 -9.25
N LEU A 79 -20.20 16.90 -10.31
CA LEU A 79 -21.47 16.88 -11.04
C LEU A 79 -22.59 16.21 -10.23
N GLU A 80 -22.30 15.11 -9.53
CA GLU A 80 -23.29 14.40 -8.72
C GLU A 80 -23.82 15.29 -7.58
N GLN A 81 -22.98 16.13 -6.97
CA GLN A 81 -23.38 17.08 -5.93
C GLN A 81 -24.36 18.16 -6.42
N LYS A 82 -24.36 18.47 -7.72
CA LYS A 82 -25.18 19.54 -8.32
C LYS A 82 -26.02 19.02 -9.48
N TRP A 83 -26.40 17.75 -9.44
CA TRP A 83 -26.93 17.04 -10.61
C TRP A 83 -28.14 17.73 -11.24
N ASP A 84 -29.15 18.07 -10.45
CA ASP A 84 -30.40 18.65 -10.95
C ASP A 84 -30.17 20.05 -11.55
N ASP A 85 -29.41 20.90 -10.85
CA ASP A 85 -29.06 22.23 -11.32
C ASP A 85 -28.22 22.16 -12.61
N ALA A 86 -27.21 21.29 -12.64
CA ALA A 86 -26.35 21.12 -13.81
C ALA A 86 -27.13 20.57 -15.02
N ALA A 87 -28.09 19.67 -14.80
CA ALA A 87 -28.95 19.12 -15.85
C ALA A 87 -29.86 20.20 -16.46
N GLU A 88 -30.50 21.03 -15.63
CA GLU A 88 -31.37 22.11 -16.09
C GLU A 88 -30.54 23.21 -16.80
N MET A 89 -29.36 23.53 -16.29
CA MET A 89 -28.47 24.49 -16.94
C MET A 89 -27.95 23.97 -18.29
N LEU A 90 -27.59 22.68 -18.39
CA LEU A 90 -27.21 22.06 -19.66
C LEU A 90 -28.37 22.06 -20.68
N ARG A 91 -29.60 21.82 -20.22
CA ARG A 91 -30.80 21.96 -21.04
C ARG A 91 -30.96 23.40 -21.57
N ASN A 92 -30.81 24.40 -20.71
CA ASN A 92 -30.89 25.81 -21.10
C ASN A 92 -29.82 26.20 -22.11
N ILE A 93 -28.59 25.69 -21.97
CA ILE A 93 -27.52 25.86 -22.95
C ILE A 93 -27.92 25.27 -24.32
N ARG A 94 -28.51 24.07 -24.34
CA ARG A 94 -28.97 23.43 -25.59
C ARG A 94 -30.09 24.22 -26.26
N ILE A 95 -31.05 24.73 -25.48
CA ILE A 95 -32.12 25.61 -26.00
C ILE A 95 -31.51 26.88 -26.60
N ARG A 96 -30.54 27.49 -25.91
CA ARG A 96 -29.86 28.68 -26.41
C ARG A 96 -29.09 28.41 -27.71
N ALA A 97 -28.41 27.27 -27.81
CA ALA A 97 -27.72 26.85 -29.03
C ALA A 97 -28.70 26.67 -30.20
N GLN A 98 -29.88 26.08 -29.95
CA GLN A 98 -30.92 25.95 -30.98
C GLN A 98 -31.44 27.32 -31.44
N SER A 99 -31.73 28.23 -30.50
CA SER A 99 -32.14 29.61 -30.84
C SER A 99 -31.09 30.32 -31.70
N LEU A 100 -29.80 30.19 -31.39
CA LEU A 100 -28.73 30.76 -32.20
C LEU A 100 -28.63 30.12 -33.60
N GLU A 101 -28.94 28.83 -33.73
CA GLU A 101 -29.04 28.16 -35.03
C GLU A 101 -30.21 28.71 -35.84
N ASP A 102 -31.37 28.89 -35.21
CA ASP A 102 -32.58 29.42 -35.84
C ASP A 102 -32.38 30.89 -36.29
N ASP A 103 -31.58 31.65 -35.54
CA ASP A 103 -31.15 33.02 -35.88
C ASP A 103 -30.05 33.07 -36.98
N GLY A 104 -29.59 31.92 -37.48
CA GLY A 104 -28.54 31.84 -38.50
C GLY A 104 -27.11 32.04 -37.98
N LEU A 105 -26.92 32.13 -36.67
CA LEU A 105 -25.64 32.40 -35.99
C LEU A 105 -24.87 31.11 -35.62
N ARG A 106 -24.94 30.07 -36.46
CA ARG A 106 -24.37 28.75 -36.16
C ARG A 106 -22.89 28.78 -35.80
N LYS A 107 -22.10 29.59 -36.50
CA LYS A 107 -20.65 29.73 -36.25
C LYS A 107 -20.33 30.43 -34.93
N GLU A 108 -21.27 31.19 -34.38
CA GLU A 108 -21.08 31.86 -33.09
C GLU A 108 -21.44 30.98 -31.90
N ILE A 109 -22.16 29.87 -32.12
CA ILE A 109 -22.63 28.97 -31.06
C ILE A 109 -21.48 28.58 -30.13
N PRO A 110 -20.33 28.03 -30.60
CA PRO A 110 -19.26 27.60 -29.71
C PRO A 110 -18.77 28.71 -28.80
N TYR A 111 -18.50 29.89 -29.35
CA TYR A 111 -18.00 31.05 -28.60
C TYR A 111 -19.01 31.57 -27.58
N ARG A 112 -20.31 31.52 -27.88
CA ARG A 112 -21.36 32.03 -26.98
C ARG A 112 -21.70 31.08 -25.84
N ILE A 113 -21.52 29.77 -26.02
CA ILE A 113 -21.88 28.77 -24.99
C ILE A 113 -20.69 28.25 -24.18
N PHE A 114 -19.45 28.39 -24.68
CA PHE A 114 -18.24 27.82 -24.07
C PHE A 114 -18.13 28.10 -22.56
N ASN A 115 -18.14 29.39 -22.18
CA ASN A 115 -17.96 29.77 -20.77
C ASN A 115 -19.06 29.22 -19.86
N LYS A 116 -20.29 29.05 -20.38
CA LYS A 116 -21.39 28.50 -19.60
C LYS A 116 -21.29 26.98 -19.48
N LEU A 117 -20.84 26.30 -20.53
CA LEU A 117 -20.51 24.88 -20.45
C LEU A 117 -19.37 24.62 -19.45
N ASP A 118 -18.34 25.45 -19.47
CA ASP A 118 -17.22 25.36 -18.53
C ASP A 118 -17.66 25.53 -17.08
N GLU A 119 -18.44 26.58 -16.79
CA GLU A 119 -19.00 26.82 -15.45
C GLU A 119 -19.86 25.64 -14.95
N VAL A 120 -20.69 25.07 -15.83
CA VAL A 120 -21.66 24.03 -15.45
C VAL A 120 -21.02 22.65 -15.36
N LEU A 121 -20.11 22.30 -16.27
CA LEU A 121 -19.56 20.95 -16.40
C LEU A 121 -18.17 20.81 -15.79
N PHE A 122 -17.31 21.82 -15.92
CA PHE A 122 -15.89 21.73 -15.61
C PHE A 122 -15.45 22.70 -14.49
N ALA A 123 -16.40 23.12 -13.65
CA ALA A 123 -16.19 24.01 -12.51
C ALA A 123 -15.47 25.34 -12.84
N GLY A 124 -15.54 25.79 -14.11
CA GLY A 124 -14.90 27.03 -14.54
C GLY A 124 -13.39 26.93 -14.79
N HIS A 125 -12.83 25.72 -14.89
CA HIS A 125 -11.39 25.51 -15.05
C HIS A 125 -10.88 25.82 -16.48
N LEU A 126 -11.73 25.78 -17.50
CA LEU A 126 -11.31 25.94 -18.90
C LEU A 126 -11.27 27.41 -19.36
N LYS A 127 -12.05 28.28 -18.71
CA LYS A 127 -12.12 29.71 -19.05
C LYS A 127 -10.75 30.35 -18.89
N ASN A 128 -10.38 31.18 -19.88
CA ASN A 128 -9.07 31.82 -20.02
C ASN A 128 -7.90 30.87 -20.31
N ALA A 129 -7.99 29.58 -20.00
CA ALA A 129 -6.97 28.59 -20.26
C ALA A 129 -7.03 27.99 -21.69
N VAL A 130 -8.21 28.02 -22.31
CA VAL A 130 -8.46 27.51 -23.67
C VAL A 130 -8.57 28.64 -24.69
N PHE A 131 -7.94 28.45 -25.84
CA PHE A 131 -8.19 29.16 -27.09
C PHE A 131 -9.11 28.31 -27.96
N LEU A 132 -10.19 28.90 -28.47
CA LEU A 132 -11.17 28.22 -29.30
C LEU A 132 -11.16 28.84 -30.70
N ASP A 133 -11.07 28.01 -31.72
CA ASP A 133 -11.16 28.42 -33.13
C ASP A 133 -12.03 27.47 -33.95
N ILE A 134 -12.47 27.95 -35.13
CA ILE A 134 -13.21 27.17 -36.11
C ILE A 134 -12.48 27.27 -37.45
N SER A 135 -11.91 26.15 -37.87
CA SER A 135 -11.15 26.03 -39.11
C SER A 135 -11.57 24.77 -39.87
N SER A 136 -11.20 24.65 -41.16
CA SER A 136 -11.43 23.41 -41.91
C SER A 136 -10.30 22.44 -41.62
N LEU A 137 -10.65 21.23 -41.19
CA LEU A 137 -9.69 20.18 -40.81
C LEU A 137 -9.83 18.91 -41.67
N GLY A 138 -10.53 19.00 -42.81
CA GLY A 138 -10.82 17.86 -43.68
C GLY A 138 -12.17 17.19 -43.40
N CYS A 139 -12.47 16.06 -44.04
CA CYS A 139 -13.79 15.44 -43.95
C CYS A 139 -13.97 14.47 -42.80
N ASP A 140 -12.89 13.94 -42.21
CA ASP A 140 -12.98 12.75 -41.34
C ASP A 140 -12.84 13.02 -39.83
N VAL A 141 -12.55 14.27 -39.45
CA VAL A 141 -12.35 14.71 -38.07
C VAL A 141 -13.44 15.70 -37.64
N SER A 142 -13.92 15.60 -36.39
CA SER A 142 -14.87 16.57 -35.85
C SER A 142 -14.20 17.86 -35.37
N GLY A 143 -12.92 17.77 -35.02
CA GLY A 143 -12.10 18.83 -34.47
C GLY A 143 -10.77 18.27 -33.97
N ALA A 144 -9.95 19.16 -33.42
CA ALA A 144 -8.69 18.81 -32.78
C ALA A 144 -8.46 19.58 -31.49
N THR A 145 -7.90 18.91 -30.47
CA THR A 145 -7.43 19.55 -29.23
C THR A 145 -5.91 19.45 -29.15
N TYR A 146 -5.23 20.57 -28.92
CA TYR A 146 -3.77 20.66 -28.84
C TYR A 146 -3.32 21.03 -27.43
N THR A 147 -2.23 20.40 -26.97
CA THR A 147 -1.55 20.79 -25.74
C THR A 147 -0.95 22.20 -25.85
N HIS A 148 -0.55 22.77 -24.71
CA HIS A 148 -0.03 24.13 -24.60
C HIS A 148 1.08 24.41 -25.62
N ARG A 149 0.97 25.53 -26.35
CA ARG A 149 1.96 26.06 -27.30
C ARG A 149 2.22 25.21 -28.56
N LEU A 150 1.50 24.10 -28.72
CA LEU A 150 1.64 23.20 -29.87
C LEU A 150 0.39 23.23 -30.76
N GLY A 151 -0.46 24.25 -30.60
CA GLY A 151 -1.53 24.55 -31.54
C GLY A 151 -0.99 25.11 -32.86
N PRO A 152 -1.81 25.18 -33.91
CA PRO A 152 -1.39 25.66 -35.22
C PRO A 152 -1.10 27.16 -35.26
N ASP A 153 -1.63 27.93 -34.30
CA ASP A 153 -1.24 29.32 -34.10
C ASP A 153 -0.04 29.39 -33.12
N PRO A 154 1.17 29.72 -33.60
CA PRO A 154 2.37 29.75 -32.75
C PRO A 154 2.35 30.87 -31.71
N ASP A 155 1.50 31.90 -31.87
CA ASP A 155 1.38 33.01 -30.91
C ASP A 155 0.48 32.63 -29.73
N VAL A 156 -0.35 31.59 -29.88
CA VAL A 156 -1.25 31.09 -28.84
C VAL A 156 -0.51 30.12 -27.92
N LYS A 157 -0.26 30.57 -26.69
CA LYS A 157 0.41 29.74 -25.64
C LYS A 157 -0.54 28.85 -24.83
N ARG A 158 -1.83 28.96 -25.08
CA ARG A 158 -2.92 28.25 -24.38
C ARG A 158 -3.16 26.86 -24.98
N ILE A 159 -4.03 26.06 -24.34
CA ILE A 159 -4.59 24.86 -24.97
C ILE A 159 -5.49 25.32 -26.12
N SER A 160 -5.36 24.72 -27.29
CA SER A 160 -6.16 25.11 -28.47
C SER A 160 -7.18 24.04 -28.79
N ILE A 161 -8.45 24.43 -28.85
CA ILE A 161 -9.54 23.62 -29.42
C ILE A 161 -9.87 24.20 -30.78
N ILE A 162 -9.82 23.37 -31.82
CA ILE A 162 -10.17 23.76 -33.19
C ILE A 162 -11.30 22.87 -33.64
N LEU A 163 -12.48 23.46 -33.80
CA LEU A 163 -13.64 22.72 -34.28
C LEU A 163 -13.64 22.70 -35.81
N ASN A 164 -13.90 21.53 -36.39
CA ASN A 164 -13.93 21.42 -37.83
C ASN A 164 -15.21 22.06 -38.38
N LYS A 165 -15.08 23.15 -39.13
CA LYS A 165 -16.19 23.86 -39.76
C LYS A 165 -17.12 22.92 -40.57
N ASP A 166 -16.56 21.87 -41.17
CA ASP A 166 -17.27 20.96 -42.06
C ASP A 166 -18.12 19.91 -41.30
N SER A 167 -17.86 19.71 -40.01
CA SER A 167 -18.62 18.79 -39.14
C SER A 167 -19.78 19.47 -38.38
N LEU A 168 -19.78 20.81 -38.29
CA LEU A 168 -20.68 21.63 -37.48
C LEU A 168 -22.02 21.92 -38.19
N VAL A 169 -22.84 20.87 -38.39
CA VAL A 169 -24.09 20.99 -39.19
C VAL A 169 -25.28 21.54 -38.39
N ARG A 170 -25.54 21.00 -37.19
CA ARG A 170 -26.69 21.36 -36.34
C ARG A 170 -26.27 21.80 -34.96
N ALA A 171 -27.09 22.60 -34.26
CA ALA A 171 -26.79 23.07 -32.90
C ALA A 171 -26.45 21.93 -31.94
N LYS A 172 -27.21 20.83 -31.97
CA LYS A 172 -26.94 19.65 -31.11
C LYS A 172 -25.58 19.00 -31.38
N ASP A 173 -25.11 19.01 -32.63
CA ASP A 173 -23.86 18.38 -33.04
C ASP A 173 -22.70 19.30 -32.64
N ILE A 174 -22.87 20.62 -32.81
CA ILE A 174 -21.94 21.66 -32.33
C ILE A 174 -21.73 21.54 -30.81
N VAL A 175 -22.81 21.44 -30.03
CA VAL A 175 -22.72 21.30 -28.56
C VAL A 175 -21.98 20.02 -28.19
N ALA A 176 -22.27 18.90 -28.87
CA ALA A 176 -21.63 17.61 -28.58
C ALA A 176 -20.13 17.59 -28.93
N VAL A 177 -19.76 18.07 -30.13
CA VAL A 177 -18.37 18.18 -30.57
C VAL A 177 -17.59 19.13 -29.65
N LEU A 178 -18.20 20.25 -29.26
CA LEU A 178 -17.55 21.18 -28.35
C LEU A 178 -17.30 20.53 -26.97
N ILE A 179 -18.31 19.88 -26.38
CA ILE A 179 -18.13 19.17 -25.11
C ILE A 179 -17.04 18.09 -25.22
N HIS A 180 -17.03 17.32 -26.31
CA HIS A 180 -16.01 16.29 -26.56
C HIS A 180 -14.58 16.88 -26.46
N HIS A 181 -14.31 17.98 -27.15
CA HIS A 181 -13.00 18.63 -27.09
C HIS A 181 -12.71 19.34 -25.76
N MET A 182 -13.75 19.82 -25.06
CA MET A 182 -13.61 20.36 -23.71
C MET A 182 -13.20 19.30 -22.69
N ILE A 183 -13.57 18.01 -22.88
CA ILE A 183 -13.09 16.90 -22.05
C ILE A 183 -11.58 16.72 -22.21
N HIS A 184 -11.07 16.71 -23.45
CA HIS A 184 -9.63 16.66 -23.70
C HIS A 184 -8.90 17.85 -23.06
N ALA A 185 -9.43 19.05 -23.23
CA ALA A 185 -8.86 20.25 -22.62
C ALA A 185 -8.89 20.19 -21.09
N TYR A 186 -9.95 19.62 -20.50
CA TYR A 186 -10.06 19.43 -19.06
C TYR A 186 -8.93 18.56 -18.51
N PHE A 187 -8.61 17.43 -19.16
CA PHE A 187 -7.49 16.60 -18.72
C PHE A 187 -6.14 17.29 -18.87
N LEU A 188 -5.93 18.09 -19.92
CA LEU A 188 -4.71 18.88 -20.09
C LEU A 188 -4.53 20.00 -19.05
N ILE A 189 -5.62 20.52 -18.50
CA ILE A 189 -5.60 21.51 -17.41
C ILE A 189 -5.46 20.82 -16.05
N ALA A 190 -6.21 19.73 -15.82
CA ALA A 190 -6.19 19.05 -14.54
C ALA A 190 -4.87 18.32 -14.27
N CYS A 191 -4.27 17.74 -15.33
CA CYS A 191 -3.13 16.82 -15.22
C CYS A 191 -1.86 17.32 -15.90
N GLY A 192 -1.87 18.58 -16.36
CA GLY A 192 -0.81 19.18 -17.17
C GLY A 192 -0.79 18.71 -18.63
N GLY A 193 0.01 19.38 -19.45
CA GLY A 193 0.17 19.03 -20.85
C GLY A 193 0.72 17.62 -21.05
N GLN A 194 0.11 16.86 -21.97
CA GLN A 194 0.63 15.54 -22.37
C GLN A 194 2.04 15.68 -22.93
N LYS A 195 2.90 14.69 -22.66
CA LYS A 195 4.23 14.54 -23.26
C LYS A 195 4.27 13.26 -24.08
N GLU A 196 5.26 13.15 -24.96
CA GLU A 196 5.45 11.97 -25.83
C GLU A 196 5.57 10.65 -25.06
N GLU A 197 6.24 10.67 -23.91
CA GLU A 197 6.39 9.52 -23.01
C GLU A 197 5.15 9.20 -22.15
N GLU A 198 4.11 10.03 -22.19
CA GLU A 198 2.91 9.91 -21.35
C GLU A 198 1.64 9.52 -22.15
N VAL A 199 1.80 9.02 -23.38
CA VAL A 199 0.68 8.69 -24.30
C VAL A 199 -0.20 7.56 -23.77
N ASP A 200 0.37 6.60 -23.02
CA ASP A 200 -0.37 5.45 -22.46
C ASP A 200 -1.39 5.84 -21.37
N TYR A 201 -1.24 7.02 -20.76
CA TYR A 201 -2.22 7.64 -19.86
C TYR A 201 -3.00 8.75 -20.57
N GLY A 202 -3.09 8.67 -21.89
CA GLY A 202 -3.34 9.76 -22.81
C GLY A 202 -4.49 10.66 -22.38
N ARG A 203 -4.15 11.90 -22.00
CA ARG A 203 -5.12 12.98 -21.70
C ARG A 203 -5.92 13.38 -22.94
N LEU A 204 -5.39 13.01 -24.10
CA LEU A 204 -5.93 13.21 -25.43
C LEU A 204 -6.56 11.94 -26.03
N SER A 205 -6.51 10.81 -25.32
CA SER A 205 -7.04 9.52 -25.78
C SER A 205 -8.53 9.35 -25.46
N HIS A 206 -9.17 8.35 -26.10
CA HIS A 206 -10.57 8.00 -25.90
C HIS A 206 -10.77 6.79 -24.98
N ASP A 207 -9.93 6.67 -23.95
CA ASP A 207 -9.90 5.55 -23.00
C ASP A 207 -10.98 5.63 -21.91
N PHE A 208 -10.84 4.79 -20.87
CA PHE A 208 -11.77 4.72 -19.73
C PHE A 208 -12.01 6.09 -19.06
N HIS A 209 -10.97 6.92 -18.91
CA HIS A 209 -11.08 8.25 -18.30
C HIS A 209 -12.01 9.16 -19.11
N PHE A 210 -11.75 9.29 -20.41
CA PHE A 210 -12.61 10.02 -21.34
C PHE A 210 -14.03 9.45 -21.34
N GLY A 211 -14.14 8.13 -21.46
CA GLY A 211 -15.39 7.40 -21.46
C GLY A 211 -16.26 7.71 -20.25
N LYS A 212 -15.68 7.76 -19.04
CA LYS A 212 -16.45 8.02 -17.81
C LYS A 212 -16.99 9.45 -17.78
N VAL A 213 -16.17 10.44 -18.10
CA VAL A 213 -16.57 11.85 -18.14
C VAL A 213 -17.67 12.05 -19.19
N MET A 214 -17.45 11.55 -20.40
CA MET A 214 -18.40 11.61 -21.50
C MET A 214 -19.75 10.95 -21.15
N LEU A 215 -19.74 9.71 -20.65
CA LEU A 215 -20.96 8.99 -20.27
C LEU A 215 -21.71 9.68 -19.13
N THR A 216 -21.00 10.32 -18.20
CA THR A 216 -21.61 11.07 -17.10
C THR A 216 -22.35 12.31 -17.63
N ILE A 217 -21.72 13.10 -18.50
CA ILE A 217 -22.39 14.25 -19.16
C ILE A 217 -23.55 13.77 -20.05
N LYS A 218 -23.39 12.65 -20.74
CA LYS A 218 -24.44 12.06 -21.57
C LYS A 218 -25.65 11.67 -20.71
N LYS A 219 -25.45 10.98 -19.59
CA LYS A 219 -26.49 10.67 -18.59
C LYS A 219 -27.15 11.96 -18.05
N LEU A 220 -26.36 12.97 -17.70
CA LEU A 220 -26.86 14.28 -17.23
C LEU A 220 -27.79 14.93 -18.27
N SER A 221 -27.41 14.90 -19.55
CA SER A 221 -28.19 15.49 -20.64
C SER A 221 -29.56 14.85 -20.87
N ALA A 222 -29.77 13.62 -20.37
CA ALA A 222 -31.02 12.87 -20.49
C ALA A 222 -32.01 13.14 -19.34
N ALA A 223 -31.58 13.79 -18.24
CA ALA A 223 -32.40 13.97 -17.04
C ALA A 223 -33.70 14.76 -17.28
N HIS A 224 -33.66 15.79 -18.14
CA HIS A 224 -34.82 16.65 -18.45
C HIS A 224 -35.24 16.61 -19.93
N GLY A 225 -34.94 15.52 -20.65
CA GLY A 225 -35.33 15.40 -22.05
C GLY A 225 -34.62 14.29 -22.81
N ARG A 226 -34.39 14.52 -24.10
CA ARG A 226 -33.63 13.57 -24.92
C ARG A 226 -32.15 13.70 -24.62
N GLU A 227 -31.51 12.56 -24.45
CA GLU A 227 -30.05 12.42 -24.38
C GLU A 227 -29.36 13.16 -25.54
N LEU A 228 -28.19 13.74 -25.28
CA LEU A 228 -27.32 14.32 -26.29
C LEU A 228 -26.64 13.20 -27.09
N THR A 229 -27.42 12.51 -27.93
CA THR A 229 -26.96 11.35 -28.69
C THR A 229 -25.74 11.57 -29.59
N PRO A 230 -25.43 12.78 -30.10
CA PRO A 230 -24.20 12.99 -30.87
C PRO A 230 -22.91 12.97 -30.02
N LEU A 231 -23.01 13.06 -28.69
CA LEU A 231 -21.86 12.94 -27.79
C LEU A 231 -21.49 11.46 -27.61
N ASN A 232 -20.48 11.01 -28.35
CA ASN A 232 -19.88 9.67 -28.27
C ASN A 232 -18.36 9.76 -28.48
N TYR A 233 -17.68 8.61 -28.42
CA TYR A 233 -16.25 8.49 -28.72
C TYR A 233 -15.92 8.94 -30.15
N GLY A 234 -16.68 8.47 -31.13
CA GLY A 234 -16.67 8.98 -32.50
C GLY A 234 -17.89 9.85 -32.81
N HIS A 235 -17.78 10.72 -33.81
CA HIS A 235 -18.88 11.60 -34.22
C HIS A 235 -19.63 11.02 -35.43
N SER A 236 -20.96 11.11 -35.43
CA SER A 236 -21.74 10.79 -36.62
C SER A 236 -21.64 11.96 -37.60
N LEU A 237 -20.68 11.89 -38.53
CA LEU A 237 -20.67 12.82 -39.65
C LEU A 237 -21.91 12.59 -40.53
N PRO A 238 -22.53 13.65 -41.09
CA PRO A 238 -23.49 13.46 -42.16
C PRO A 238 -22.80 12.62 -43.22
N LYS A 239 -23.42 11.48 -43.57
CA LYS A 239 -22.95 10.62 -44.66
C LYS A 239 -22.73 11.53 -45.85
N MET A 240 -21.49 11.86 -46.18
CA MET A 240 -21.21 12.47 -47.46
C MET A 240 -21.71 11.42 -48.44
N CYS A 241 -22.72 11.79 -49.22
CA CYS A 241 -23.00 11.11 -50.46
C CYS A 241 -21.73 11.30 -51.27
N TYR A 242 -20.76 10.40 -51.10
CA TYR A 242 -19.87 10.04 -52.19
C TYR A 242 -20.83 9.74 -53.32
N LEU A 243 -20.94 10.68 -54.25
CA LEU A 243 -21.45 10.34 -55.58
C LEU A 243 -20.66 9.08 -55.98
N ASP A 244 -21.39 8.05 -56.38
CA ASP A 244 -20.87 6.80 -56.95
C ASP A 244 -19.95 7.12 -58.13
N ASP A 245 -18.74 7.56 -57.84
CA ASP A 245 -17.65 7.61 -58.79
C ASP A 245 -16.70 6.50 -58.36
N GLU A 246 -16.94 5.32 -58.95
CA GLU A 246 -16.19 4.06 -58.83
C GLU A 246 -14.70 4.19 -59.22
N TYR A 247 -14.14 5.40 -59.23
CA TYR A 247 -12.79 5.70 -59.73
C TYR A 247 -11.77 6.09 -58.64
N TYR A 248 -12.19 6.38 -57.41
CA TYR A 248 -11.27 6.63 -56.30
C TYR A 248 -10.91 5.31 -55.58
N SER A 249 -9.80 4.74 -56.03
CA SER A 249 -9.21 3.49 -55.53
C SER A 249 -8.96 3.50 -54.00
N PRO A 250 -9.18 2.39 -53.28
CA PRO A 250 -8.85 2.25 -51.85
C PRO A 250 -7.37 2.47 -51.50
N ARG A 251 -6.49 2.49 -52.52
CA ARG A 251 -5.03 2.51 -52.36
C ARG A 251 -4.47 3.79 -51.74
N TRP A 252 -5.20 4.90 -51.80
CA TRP A 252 -4.80 6.18 -51.16
C TRP A 252 -5.18 6.25 -49.68
N ARG A 253 -6.04 5.35 -49.20
CA ARG A 253 -6.46 5.31 -47.79
C ARG A 253 -5.31 4.85 -46.90
N ASP A 254 -4.56 3.85 -47.36
CA ASP A 254 -3.39 3.31 -46.64
C ASP A 254 -2.20 4.29 -46.58
N GLU A 255 -2.07 5.22 -47.56
CA GLU A 255 -1.00 6.23 -47.59
C GLU A 255 -1.31 7.46 -46.71
N LEU A 256 -2.58 7.83 -46.55
CA LEU A 256 -3.03 8.88 -45.61
C LEU A 256 -3.09 8.40 -44.16
N GLU A 257 -3.47 7.14 -43.92
CA GLU A 257 -3.38 6.49 -42.61
C GLU A 257 -1.92 6.36 -42.11
N GLN A 258 -0.93 6.55 -42.99
CA GLN A 258 0.50 6.51 -42.65
C GLN A 258 1.08 7.87 -42.21
N GLU A 259 0.44 8.99 -42.59
CA GLU A 259 0.85 10.35 -42.19
C GLU A 259 0.20 10.81 -40.87
N ASP A 260 -0.99 10.32 -40.53
CA ASP A 260 -1.65 10.52 -39.23
C ASP A 260 -1.11 9.55 -38.16
N LYS A 261 0.21 9.47 -37.99
CA LYS A 261 0.74 9.10 -36.67
C LYS A 261 0.33 10.22 -35.73
N GLU A 262 -0.80 10.05 -35.05
CA GLU A 262 -1.37 11.01 -34.10
C GLU A 262 -0.24 11.66 -33.31
N ALA A 263 0.03 12.93 -33.61
CA ALA A 263 1.10 13.63 -32.97
C ALA A 263 0.76 13.66 -31.47
N TRP A 264 1.66 13.21 -30.60
CA TRP A 264 1.40 13.01 -29.17
C TRP A 264 0.84 14.25 -28.45
N TYR A 265 0.95 15.42 -29.07
CA TYR A 265 0.51 16.71 -28.57
C TYR A 265 -0.90 17.14 -29.05
N CYS A 266 -1.57 16.37 -29.92
CA CYS A 266 -2.92 16.67 -30.38
C CYS A 266 -3.83 15.43 -30.47
N SER A 267 -5.14 15.62 -30.30
CA SER A 267 -6.16 14.60 -30.61
C SER A 267 -6.95 14.99 -31.84
N HIS A 268 -6.79 14.25 -32.94
CA HIS A 268 -7.71 14.31 -34.08
C HIS A 268 -8.90 13.40 -33.78
N CYS A 269 -10.07 13.99 -33.52
CA CYS A 269 -11.23 13.21 -33.07
C CYS A 269 -12.02 12.70 -34.29
N HIS A 270 -11.65 11.51 -34.76
CA HIS A 270 -12.26 10.90 -35.95
C HIS A 270 -13.68 10.38 -35.70
N HIS A 271 -14.43 10.21 -36.79
CA HIS A 271 -15.82 9.75 -36.73
C HIS A 271 -15.98 8.27 -36.33
N ASN A 272 -14.95 7.45 -36.54
CA ASN A 272 -14.95 5.99 -36.38
C ASN A 272 -14.32 5.50 -35.07
N VAL A 273 -13.91 6.42 -34.18
CA VAL A 273 -13.27 6.06 -32.90
C VAL A 273 -14.21 5.19 -32.06
N GLN A 274 -13.71 4.03 -31.63
CA GLN A 274 -14.38 3.13 -30.71
C GLN A 274 -13.73 3.23 -29.33
N GLY A 275 -14.56 3.30 -28.29
CA GLY A 275 -14.10 3.31 -26.90
C GLY A 275 -14.70 2.17 -26.09
N PRO A 276 -14.28 2.02 -24.82
CA PRO A 276 -14.76 0.96 -23.93
C PRO A 276 -16.27 1.03 -23.71
N SER A 277 -16.89 -0.13 -23.46
CA SER A 277 -18.33 -0.17 -23.19
C SER A 277 -18.67 0.49 -21.85
N ALA A 278 -19.88 1.04 -21.73
CA ALA A 278 -20.32 1.71 -20.50
C ALA A 278 -20.22 0.84 -19.23
N ARG A 279 -20.42 -0.48 -19.38
CA ARG A 279 -20.30 -1.43 -18.26
C ARG A 279 -18.84 -1.58 -17.79
N GLU A 280 -17.91 -1.61 -18.72
CA GLU A 280 -16.48 -1.71 -18.41
C GLU A 280 -15.98 -0.41 -17.77
N VAL A 281 -16.43 0.74 -18.28
CA VAL A 281 -16.12 2.06 -17.71
C VAL A 281 -16.65 2.20 -16.28
N ASP A 282 -17.92 1.84 -16.04
CA ASP A 282 -18.50 1.93 -14.69
C ASP A 282 -17.78 0.96 -13.72
N LYS A 283 -17.47 -0.27 -14.15
CA LYS A 283 -16.67 -1.23 -13.36
C LYS A 283 -15.27 -0.70 -13.04
N TRP A 284 -14.60 -0.10 -14.01
CA TRP A 284 -13.28 0.51 -13.81
C TRP A 284 -13.35 1.66 -12.81
N TYR A 285 -14.31 2.57 -12.96
CA TYR A 285 -14.49 3.72 -12.07
C TYR A 285 -14.74 3.29 -10.62
N ASP A 286 -15.58 2.26 -10.42
CA ASP A 286 -15.90 1.74 -9.10
C ASP A 286 -14.68 1.13 -8.40
N ASN A 287 -13.81 0.46 -9.15
CA ASN A 287 -12.62 -0.19 -8.61
C ASN A 287 -11.44 0.77 -8.38
N ILE A 288 -11.28 1.78 -9.26
CA ILE A 288 -10.12 2.65 -9.29
C ILE A 288 -10.44 4.01 -8.66
N CYS A 289 -11.30 4.81 -9.29
CA CYS A 289 -11.54 6.20 -8.94
C CYS A 289 -12.27 6.37 -7.59
N LYS A 290 -13.33 5.59 -7.32
CA LYS A 290 -14.11 5.75 -6.08
C LYS A 290 -13.28 5.58 -4.82
N SER A 291 -12.27 4.70 -4.86
CA SER A 291 -11.42 4.44 -3.70
C SER A 291 -10.58 5.67 -3.30
N LEU A 292 -10.25 6.57 -4.23
CA LEU A 292 -9.37 7.73 -4.00
C LEU A 292 -9.89 8.70 -2.92
N PHE A 293 -11.20 8.79 -2.71
CA PHE A 293 -11.78 9.65 -1.67
C PHE A 293 -11.42 9.19 -0.26
N THR A 294 -11.14 7.89 -0.08
CA THR A 294 -10.78 7.29 1.21
C THR A 294 -9.26 7.23 1.47
N GLN A 295 -8.45 7.61 0.47
CA GLN A 295 -7.00 7.52 0.50
C GLN A 295 -6.35 8.88 0.84
N PRO A 296 -5.09 8.89 1.29
CA PRO A 296 -4.37 10.13 1.60
C PRO A 296 -4.21 11.02 0.36
N PRO A 297 -4.11 12.36 0.52
CA PRO A 297 -4.02 13.29 -0.61
C PRO A 297 -2.87 13.01 -1.59
N SER A 298 -1.77 12.42 -1.10
CA SER A 298 -0.61 12.02 -1.89
C SER A 298 -0.94 11.08 -3.06
N VAL A 299 -2.00 10.27 -2.96
CA VAL A 299 -2.41 9.39 -4.08
C VAL A 299 -3.06 10.14 -5.23
N ARG A 300 -3.42 11.42 -5.03
CA ARG A 300 -4.09 12.31 -6.01
C ARG A 300 -3.09 13.10 -6.83
N GLU A 301 -1.84 13.12 -6.37
CA GLU A 301 -0.74 13.83 -7.01
C GLU A 301 -0.22 13.10 -8.25
N PRO A 302 0.43 13.81 -9.19
CA PRO A 302 1.01 13.24 -10.39
C PRO A 302 2.29 12.45 -10.10
N LEU A 303 2.93 12.66 -8.95
CA LEU A 303 4.15 11.96 -8.55
C LEU A 303 3.82 10.72 -7.73
N VAL A 304 4.64 9.68 -7.91
CA VAL A 304 4.56 8.42 -7.17
C VAL A 304 5.96 7.83 -7.02
N HIS A 305 6.19 7.03 -5.99
CA HIS A 305 7.45 6.32 -5.83
C HIS A 305 7.41 5.00 -6.57
N THR A 306 8.51 4.64 -7.22
CA THR A 306 8.70 3.33 -7.85
C THR A 306 10.02 2.74 -7.40
N TYR A 307 10.09 1.40 -7.41
CA TYR A 307 11.33 0.70 -7.07
C TYR A 307 12.27 0.64 -8.28
N SER A 308 13.47 1.18 -8.14
CA SER A 308 14.51 1.13 -9.17
C SER A 308 15.35 -0.12 -9.00
N SER A 309 15.14 -1.13 -9.84
CA SER A 309 15.95 -2.36 -9.83
C SER A 309 17.44 -2.12 -10.12
N ARG A 310 17.81 -0.95 -10.66
CA ARG A 310 19.22 -0.60 -10.95
C ARG A 310 19.93 0.01 -9.74
N ARG A 311 19.22 0.82 -8.94
CA ARG A 311 19.78 1.51 -7.78
C ARG A 311 19.43 0.85 -6.45
N HIS A 312 18.47 -0.08 -6.45
CA HIS A 312 17.89 -0.69 -5.26
C HIS A 312 17.32 0.37 -4.27
N GLU A 313 16.76 1.44 -4.81
CA GLU A 313 16.22 2.59 -4.08
C GLU A 313 14.83 2.97 -4.62
N LEU A 314 14.08 3.77 -3.85
CA LEU A 314 12.84 4.39 -4.31
C LEU A 314 13.16 5.64 -5.13
N GLU A 315 12.63 5.68 -6.36
CA GLU A 315 12.72 6.84 -7.23
C GLU A 315 11.34 7.51 -7.37
N SER A 316 11.31 8.84 -7.30
CA SER A 316 10.09 9.60 -7.56
C SER A 316 9.91 9.74 -9.07
N THR A 317 8.75 9.32 -9.57
CA THR A 317 8.42 9.29 -10.99
C THR A 317 7.02 9.83 -11.22
N ARG A 318 6.75 10.34 -12.44
CA ARG A 318 5.39 10.77 -12.82
C ARG A 318 4.54 9.54 -13.16
N ARG A 319 3.31 9.50 -12.65
CA ARG A 319 2.32 8.45 -12.96
C ARG A 319 2.07 8.32 -14.46
N GLY A 320 2.07 9.45 -15.18
CA GLY A 320 1.84 9.47 -16.62
C GLY A 320 2.88 8.70 -17.44
N THR A 321 4.11 8.49 -16.93
CA THR A 321 5.17 7.75 -17.62
C THR A 321 5.23 6.27 -17.22
N LEU A 322 4.31 5.82 -16.36
CA LEU A 322 4.24 4.46 -15.84
C LEU A 322 3.06 3.73 -16.50
N PRO A 323 2.95 2.39 -16.34
CA PRO A 323 1.80 1.66 -16.86
C PRO A 323 0.46 2.17 -16.29
N PRO A 324 -0.64 2.04 -17.07
CA PRO A 324 -1.96 2.53 -16.69
C PRO A 324 -2.47 1.88 -15.39
N SER A 325 -3.37 2.56 -14.69
CA SER A 325 -3.86 2.15 -13.37
C SER A 325 -4.64 0.84 -13.36
N THR A 326 -4.98 0.31 -14.54
CA THR A 326 -5.55 -1.03 -14.72
C THR A 326 -4.52 -2.15 -14.58
N LYS A 327 -3.23 -1.83 -14.68
CA LYS A 327 -2.09 -2.77 -14.64
C LYS A 327 -1.17 -2.56 -13.43
N THR A 328 -1.54 -1.67 -12.51
CA THR A 328 -0.70 -1.30 -11.38
C THR A 328 -1.49 -1.32 -10.08
N VAL A 329 -0.79 -1.57 -8.97
CA VAL A 329 -1.30 -1.40 -7.62
C VAL A 329 -0.35 -0.52 -6.82
N GLU A 330 -0.82 0.00 -5.70
CA GLU A 330 -0.05 0.91 -4.85
C GLU A 330 -0.02 0.43 -3.40
N PHE A 331 1.18 0.36 -2.84
CA PHE A 331 1.40 0.20 -1.42
C PHE A 331 1.52 1.58 -0.77
N LEU A 332 0.86 1.79 0.36
CA LEU A 332 0.92 3.04 1.12
C LEU A 332 1.73 2.83 2.40
N HIS A 333 2.91 3.45 2.49
CA HIS A 333 3.74 3.42 3.70
C HIS A 333 3.89 4.85 4.22
N GLN A 334 3.40 5.13 5.44
CA GLN A 334 3.42 6.48 6.01
C GLN A 334 2.81 7.54 5.07
N ASP A 335 1.67 7.19 4.45
CA ASP A 335 0.97 7.98 3.44
C ASP A 335 1.75 8.26 2.14
N ILE A 336 2.90 7.62 1.94
CA ILE A 336 3.67 7.71 0.69
C ILE A 336 3.24 6.58 -0.25
N PRO A 337 2.74 6.90 -1.47
CA PRO A 337 2.35 5.88 -2.44
C PRO A 337 3.57 5.32 -3.18
N ILE A 338 3.64 4.00 -3.21
CA ILE A 338 4.65 3.22 -3.92
C ILE A 338 3.94 2.35 -4.96
N LEU A 339 4.15 2.65 -6.24
CA LEU A 339 3.52 1.96 -7.36
C LEU A 339 4.32 0.70 -7.74
N VAL A 340 3.59 -0.40 -7.93
CA VAL A 340 4.11 -1.68 -8.39
C VAL A 340 3.21 -2.22 -9.49
N GLU A 341 3.81 -2.77 -10.54
CA GLU A 341 3.08 -3.45 -11.61
C GLU A 341 2.39 -4.71 -11.09
N ALA A 342 1.13 -4.89 -11.45
CA ALA A 342 0.32 -6.01 -10.98
C ALA A 342 0.89 -7.38 -11.42
N ASP A 343 1.57 -7.41 -12.57
CA ASP A 343 2.21 -8.62 -13.11
C ASP A 343 3.28 -9.17 -12.14
N LYS A 344 3.98 -8.30 -11.41
CA LYS A 344 4.99 -8.68 -10.40
C LYS A 344 4.38 -9.37 -9.17
N LEU A 345 3.06 -9.28 -8.99
CA LEU A 345 2.36 -9.88 -7.85
C LEU A 345 1.77 -11.25 -8.18
N THR A 346 1.78 -11.66 -9.45
CA THR A 346 1.14 -12.89 -9.91
C THR A 346 1.77 -14.15 -9.30
N GLU A 347 3.07 -14.10 -9.02
CA GLU A 347 3.83 -15.18 -8.40
C GLU A 347 3.58 -15.32 -6.89
N TYR A 348 2.93 -14.32 -6.26
CA TYR A 348 2.73 -14.25 -4.81
C TYR A 348 1.24 -14.15 -4.44
N PRO A 349 0.45 -15.24 -4.58
CA PRO A 349 -1.00 -15.28 -4.31
C PRO A 349 -1.50 -14.67 -3.00
N SER A 350 -0.70 -14.65 -1.92
CA SER A 350 -1.09 -13.99 -0.66
C SER A 350 -1.30 -12.48 -0.80
N ILE A 351 -0.55 -11.83 -1.68
CA ILE A 351 -0.57 -10.37 -1.83
C ILE A 351 -1.86 -9.92 -2.52
N PRO A 352 -2.26 -10.45 -3.70
CA PRO A 352 -3.57 -10.16 -4.28
C PRO A 352 -4.75 -10.49 -3.33
N LYS A 353 -4.63 -11.54 -2.51
CA LYS A 353 -5.64 -11.85 -1.48
C LYS A 353 -5.73 -10.75 -0.41
N ALA A 354 -4.64 -10.08 -0.06
CA ALA A 354 -4.65 -8.95 0.86
C ALA A 354 -5.40 -7.74 0.27
N PHE A 355 -5.17 -7.41 -1.01
CA PHE A 355 -5.95 -6.38 -1.71
C PHE A 355 -7.45 -6.72 -1.77
N ALA A 356 -7.79 -7.99 -2.00
CA ALA A 356 -9.20 -8.43 -1.97
C ALA A 356 -9.83 -8.26 -0.57
N LYS A 357 -9.09 -8.60 0.50
CA LYS A 357 -9.53 -8.38 1.89
C LYS A 357 -9.67 -6.91 2.26
N ALA A 358 -8.84 -6.04 1.67
CA ALA A 358 -8.88 -4.59 1.86
C ALA A 358 -10.04 -3.89 1.11
N GLY A 359 -10.96 -4.65 0.51
CA GLY A 359 -12.14 -4.11 -0.17
C GLY A 359 -12.05 -4.10 -1.70
N HIS A 360 -11.15 -4.91 -2.30
CA HIS A 360 -10.90 -4.94 -3.74
C HIS A 360 -10.42 -3.59 -4.29
N THR A 361 -9.64 -2.87 -3.48
CA THR A 361 -9.01 -1.60 -3.84
C THR A 361 -7.68 -1.86 -4.56
N ARG A 362 -7.20 -0.87 -5.32
CA ARG A 362 -5.82 -0.87 -5.85
C ARG A 362 -4.76 -0.46 -4.81
N PHE A 363 -5.20 -0.04 -3.63
CA PHE A 363 -4.36 0.51 -2.57
C PHE A 363 -4.30 -0.46 -1.39
N LEU A 364 -3.11 -0.71 -0.88
CA LEU A 364 -2.90 -1.50 0.34
C LEU A 364 -2.01 -0.72 1.31
N LYS A 365 -2.55 -0.42 2.49
CA LYS A 365 -1.77 0.24 3.56
C LYS A 365 -0.80 -0.76 4.21
N LEU A 366 0.47 -0.38 4.25
CA LEU A 366 1.52 -1.07 5.00
C LEU A 366 1.55 -0.56 6.44
N PRO A 367 2.06 -1.34 7.41
CA PRO A 367 2.13 -0.93 8.81
C PRO A 367 3.11 0.23 8.98
N ASP A 368 2.68 1.29 9.69
CA ASP A 368 3.45 2.53 9.82
C ASP A 368 4.72 2.32 10.66
N GLU A 369 4.75 1.29 11.51
CA GLU A 369 5.89 0.88 12.34
C GLU A 369 6.98 0.13 11.54
N THR A 370 6.70 -0.23 10.27
CA THR A 370 7.66 -0.91 9.40
C THR A 370 8.76 0.06 9.01
N SER A 371 10.03 -0.37 9.12
CA SER A 371 11.15 0.48 8.70
C SER A 371 11.19 0.66 7.18
N PRO A 372 11.62 1.82 6.66
CA PRO A 372 11.78 2.04 5.22
C PRO A 372 12.67 0.99 4.56
N GLU A 373 13.70 0.51 5.24
CA GLU A 373 14.62 -0.54 4.75
C GLU A 373 13.90 -1.88 4.59
N THR A 374 12.98 -2.21 5.48
CA THR A 374 12.17 -3.44 5.37
C THR A 374 11.19 -3.34 4.19
N VAL A 375 10.62 -2.17 3.96
CA VAL A 375 9.78 -1.90 2.77
C VAL A 375 10.61 -1.98 1.49
N LEU A 376 11.83 -1.44 1.46
CA LEU A 376 12.72 -1.56 0.31
C LEU A 376 13.06 -3.02 -0.01
N ARG A 377 13.31 -3.84 1.00
CA ARG A 377 13.55 -5.29 0.84
C ARG A 377 12.31 -6.04 0.35
N PHE A 378 11.12 -5.64 0.83
CA PHE A 378 9.86 -6.14 0.27
C PHE A 378 9.77 -5.86 -1.22
N LEU A 379 10.08 -4.64 -1.64
CA LEU A 379 10.04 -4.25 -3.06
C LEU A 379 11.13 -4.96 -3.87
N GLU A 380 12.34 -5.12 -3.33
CA GLU A 380 13.42 -5.93 -3.94
C GLU A 380 12.96 -7.37 -4.16
N PHE A 381 12.31 -7.97 -3.16
CA PHE A 381 11.74 -9.32 -3.23
C PHE A 381 10.69 -9.43 -4.33
N LEU A 382 9.77 -8.47 -4.45
CA LEU A 382 8.77 -8.47 -5.52
C LEU A 382 9.37 -8.39 -6.93
N HIS A 383 10.52 -7.73 -7.08
CA HIS A 383 11.14 -7.50 -8.38
C HIS A 383 12.16 -8.58 -8.77
N THR A 384 12.78 -9.23 -7.79
CA THR A 384 13.92 -10.13 -8.03
C THR A 384 13.73 -11.54 -7.47
N GLY A 385 12.70 -11.76 -6.64
CA GLY A 385 12.47 -13.01 -5.93
C GLY A 385 13.35 -13.23 -4.69
N SER A 386 14.23 -12.28 -4.37
CA SER A 386 15.13 -12.31 -3.21
C SER A 386 15.36 -10.89 -2.68
N TYR A 387 16.01 -10.74 -1.52
CA TYR A 387 16.42 -9.43 -1.01
C TYR A 387 17.80 -9.47 -0.35
N SER A 388 18.43 -8.30 -0.25
CA SER A 388 19.76 -8.12 0.34
C SER A 388 19.71 -7.72 1.82
N PRO A 389 20.68 -8.13 2.66
CA PRO A 389 21.80 -9.01 2.36
C PRO A 389 21.36 -10.47 2.24
N SER A 390 21.83 -11.16 1.19
CA SER A 390 21.64 -12.60 1.04
C SER A 390 22.58 -13.32 2.02
N PRO A 391 22.12 -14.35 2.77
CA PRO A 391 23.00 -15.14 3.60
C PRO A 391 24.06 -15.74 2.68
N SER A 392 25.32 -15.40 2.93
CA SER A 392 26.46 -15.83 2.12
C SER A 392 26.34 -17.33 1.86
N SER A 393 26.34 -17.70 0.58
CA SER A 393 26.20 -19.08 0.08
C SER A 393 27.42 -19.92 0.49
N SER A 394 27.51 -20.21 1.79
CA SER A 394 28.43 -21.17 2.34
C SER A 394 27.87 -22.53 1.97
N THR A 395 28.20 -22.99 0.76
CA THR A 395 28.04 -24.33 0.19
C THR A 395 26.89 -25.13 0.83
N ALA A 396 25.77 -25.25 0.11
CA ALA A 396 24.69 -26.19 0.42
C ALA A 396 25.29 -27.57 0.74
N SER A 397 25.49 -27.83 2.02
CA SER A 397 25.74 -29.14 2.57
C SER A 397 24.37 -29.62 3.01
N ASP A 398 24.04 -30.89 2.73
CA ASP A 398 22.83 -31.62 3.15
C ASP A 398 22.62 -31.69 4.69
N ARG A 399 23.17 -30.72 5.44
CA ARG A 399 23.00 -30.59 6.88
C ARG A 399 21.58 -30.15 7.15
N LYS A 400 20.97 -30.78 8.14
CA LYS A 400 19.67 -30.37 8.65
C LYS A 400 19.73 -28.88 9.03
N PRO A 401 18.66 -28.10 8.77
CA PRO A 401 18.61 -26.71 9.18
C PRO A 401 18.78 -26.64 10.71
N HIS A 402 19.86 -26.00 11.17
CA HIS A 402 20.17 -25.80 12.58
C HIS A 402 20.26 -24.30 12.87
N ALA A 403 19.80 -23.88 14.05
CA ALA A 403 19.88 -22.49 14.46
C ALA A 403 21.35 -22.06 14.69
N PRO A 404 21.72 -20.81 14.36
CA PRO A 404 23.11 -20.38 14.37
C PRO A 404 23.71 -20.32 15.78
N ILE A 405 25.03 -20.50 15.88
CA ILE A 405 25.78 -20.43 17.15
C ILE A 405 26.41 -19.04 17.29
N ILE A 406 26.30 -18.41 18.48
CA ILE A 406 26.90 -17.10 18.76
C ILE A 406 28.42 -17.22 18.70
N THR A 407 29.06 -16.49 17.79
CA THR A 407 30.52 -16.40 17.66
C THR A 407 30.97 -14.95 17.85
N PRO A 408 32.13 -14.69 18.49
CA PRO A 408 32.61 -13.34 18.65
C PRO A 408 32.82 -12.67 17.28
N PRO A 409 32.49 -11.36 17.15
CA PRO A 409 32.57 -10.66 15.87
C PRO A 409 34.01 -10.67 15.36
N SER A 410 34.22 -11.12 14.11
CA SER A 410 35.51 -11.02 13.45
C SER A 410 35.79 -9.56 13.06
N PRO A 411 37.01 -9.05 13.23
CA PRO A 411 37.35 -7.65 12.93
C PRO A 411 37.33 -7.27 11.44
N THR A 412 36.94 -8.19 10.55
CA THR A 412 37.03 -8.05 9.08
C THR A 412 35.71 -8.15 8.33
N THR A 413 34.59 -8.47 8.99
CA THR A 413 33.28 -8.58 8.31
C THR A 413 32.50 -7.29 8.48
N ALA A 414 32.26 -6.63 7.35
CA ALA A 414 31.46 -5.43 7.23
C ALA A 414 30.04 -5.60 7.81
N THR A 415 29.46 -4.45 8.11
CA THR A 415 28.18 -4.01 8.73
C THR A 415 26.88 -4.75 8.36
N GLU A 416 26.90 -5.93 7.74
CA GLU A 416 25.70 -6.64 7.29
C GLU A 416 25.04 -7.45 8.41
N THR A 417 23.71 -7.32 8.54
CA THR A 417 22.89 -7.98 9.58
C THR A 417 21.83 -8.92 8.97
N PRO A 418 22.24 -10.02 8.31
CA PRO A 418 21.32 -10.92 7.60
C PRO A 418 20.24 -11.58 8.48
N LEU A 419 20.57 -12.00 9.71
CA LEU A 419 19.63 -12.62 10.65
C LEU A 419 18.59 -11.61 11.13
N LEU A 420 19.02 -10.45 11.62
CA LEU A 420 18.11 -9.40 12.07
C LEU A 420 17.19 -8.96 10.93
N THR A 421 17.76 -8.79 9.73
CA THR A 421 17.00 -8.43 8.52
C THR A 421 15.93 -9.47 8.19
N ALA A 422 16.26 -10.76 8.23
CA ALA A 422 15.31 -11.82 7.94
C ALA A 422 14.19 -11.90 8.99
N ILE A 423 14.48 -11.64 10.27
CA ILE A 423 13.46 -11.58 11.32
C ILE A 423 12.54 -10.38 11.11
N GLN A 424 13.08 -9.19 10.83
CA GLN A 424 12.29 -7.99 10.54
C GLN A 424 11.34 -8.23 9.35
N PHE A 425 11.85 -8.86 8.29
CA PHE A 425 11.05 -9.19 7.11
C PHE A 425 9.98 -10.26 7.40
N ALA A 426 10.30 -11.27 8.21
CA ALA A 426 9.33 -12.29 8.65
C ALA A 426 8.21 -11.69 9.51
N ASN A 427 8.55 -10.77 10.43
CA ASN A 427 7.58 -10.04 11.25
C ASN A 427 6.64 -9.20 10.37
N PHE A 428 7.19 -8.42 9.44
CA PHE A 428 6.41 -7.65 8.46
C PHE A 428 5.47 -8.55 7.63
N ALA A 429 6.01 -9.65 7.08
CA ALA A 429 5.24 -10.60 6.28
C ALA A 429 4.12 -11.26 7.08
N THR A 430 4.36 -11.57 8.37
CA THR A 430 3.35 -12.13 9.27
C THR A 430 2.22 -11.12 9.52
N GLN A 431 2.57 -9.87 9.83
CA GLN A 431 1.59 -8.79 10.05
C GLN A 431 0.71 -8.56 8.82
N MET A 432 1.30 -8.62 7.61
CA MET A 432 0.58 -8.46 6.34
C MET A 432 -0.10 -9.75 5.84
N SER A 433 0.10 -10.88 6.51
CA SER A 433 -0.34 -12.21 6.06
C SER A 433 0.21 -12.61 4.67
N PHE A 434 1.45 -12.21 4.35
CA PHE A 434 2.17 -12.58 3.14
C PHE A 434 2.95 -13.88 3.34
N SER A 435 2.31 -15.03 3.10
CA SER A 435 2.89 -16.35 3.37
C SER A 435 4.21 -16.62 2.64
N GLU A 436 4.31 -16.20 1.39
CA GLU A 436 5.44 -16.42 0.48
C GLU A 436 6.66 -15.65 0.98
N CYS A 437 6.46 -14.37 1.34
CA CYS A 437 7.49 -13.55 1.96
C CYS A 437 7.95 -14.13 3.30
N LYS A 438 7.00 -14.61 4.13
CA LYS A 438 7.30 -15.23 5.42
C LYS A 438 8.15 -16.50 5.25
N THR A 439 7.73 -17.41 4.37
CA THR A 439 8.47 -18.66 4.09
C THR A 439 9.87 -18.36 3.56
N HIS A 440 10.01 -17.39 2.66
CA HIS A 440 11.31 -16.96 2.16
C HIS A 440 12.20 -16.42 3.30
N ALA A 441 11.68 -15.54 4.14
CA ALA A 441 12.39 -14.98 5.27
C ALA A 441 12.88 -16.07 6.25
N LEU A 442 12.02 -17.05 6.56
CA LEU A 442 12.37 -18.16 7.44
C LEU A 442 13.43 -19.08 6.84
N SER A 443 13.45 -19.26 5.52
CA SER A 443 14.52 -20.01 4.85
C SER A 443 15.89 -19.33 5.01
N HIS A 444 15.93 -17.99 5.05
CA HIS A 444 17.15 -17.23 5.32
C HIS A 444 17.63 -17.41 6.77
N LEU A 445 16.74 -17.66 7.74
CA LEU A 445 17.13 -17.95 9.13
C LEU A 445 17.75 -19.34 9.34
N ALA A 446 17.52 -20.24 8.39
CA ALA A 446 18.04 -21.61 8.42
C ALA A 446 19.40 -21.75 7.71
N SER A 447 19.87 -20.71 7.00
CA SER A 447 21.09 -20.73 6.20
C SER A 447 22.37 -20.46 7.02
N PRO A 448 22.42 -19.45 7.93
CA PRO A 448 23.63 -19.17 8.71
C PRO A 448 23.91 -20.25 9.76
N ILE A 449 25.17 -20.69 9.83
CA ILE A 449 25.66 -21.63 10.85
C ILE A 449 26.11 -20.88 12.12
N THR A 450 26.52 -19.62 11.98
CA THR A 450 27.05 -18.78 13.04
C THR A 450 26.32 -17.44 13.11
N CYS A 451 26.12 -16.93 14.31
CA CYS A 451 25.58 -15.60 14.58
C CYS A 451 26.74 -14.68 14.97
N THR A 452 27.11 -13.80 14.05
CA THR A 452 28.11 -12.74 14.25
C THR A 452 27.48 -11.39 14.60
N GLU A 453 26.16 -11.31 14.49
CA GLU A 453 25.35 -10.14 14.85
C GLU A 453 25.12 -10.05 16.36
N ASP A 454 24.48 -8.97 16.81
CA ASP A 454 24.07 -8.83 18.20
C ASP A 454 22.91 -9.79 18.54
N PRO A 455 23.16 -10.87 19.31
CA PRO A 455 22.14 -11.87 19.60
C PRO A 455 21.01 -11.35 20.47
N VAL A 456 21.24 -10.28 21.25
CA VAL A 456 20.19 -9.64 22.05
C VAL A 456 19.24 -8.88 21.13
N ALA A 457 19.77 -8.15 20.14
CA ALA A 457 18.94 -7.43 19.17
C ALA A 457 18.04 -8.39 18.35
N VAL A 458 18.58 -9.53 17.94
CA VAL A 458 17.85 -10.63 17.27
C VAL A 458 16.67 -11.10 18.12
N LEU A 459 16.91 -11.42 19.41
CA LEU A 459 15.85 -11.87 20.31
C LEU A 459 14.84 -10.76 20.60
N THR A 460 15.29 -9.53 20.87
CA THR A 460 14.39 -8.39 21.10
C THR A 460 13.46 -8.14 19.91
N GLU A 461 13.94 -8.33 18.68
CA GLU A 461 13.13 -8.18 17.48
C GLU A 461 12.07 -9.28 17.34
N ILE A 462 12.39 -10.54 17.68
CA ILE A 462 11.40 -11.64 17.66
C ILE A 462 10.29 -11.38 18.67
N TYR A 463 10.64 -10.93 19.87
CA TYR A 463 9.71 -10.73 20.99
C TYR A 463 9.24 -9.28 21.14
N ARG A 464 9.22 -8.51 20.04
CA ARG A 464 8.87 -7.09 20.02
C ARG A 464 7.45 -6.86 20.58
N GLY A 465 7.30 -5.85 21.44
CA GLY A 465 5.99 -5.36 21.90
C GLY A 465 5.28 -6.25 22.93
N GLY A 466 5.97 -7.23 23.54
CA GLY A 466 5.42 -8.09 24.59
C GLY A 466 4.29 -9.02 24.14
N CYS A 467 4.04 -9.10 22.82
CA CYS A 467 3.07 -9.99 22.22
C CYS A 467 3.69 -11.38 21.97
N GLU A 468 2.85 -12.40 21.85
CA GLU A 468 3.30 -13.74 21.48
C GLU A 468 3.83 -13.74 20.03
N PRO A 469 5.10 -14.12 19.81
CA PRO A 469 5.67 -14.15 18.46
C PRO A 469 5.03 -15.25 17.61
N ASP A 470 5.23 -15.16 16.29
CA ASP A 470 4.87 -16.22 15.36
C ASP A 470 5.46 -17.57 15.79
N ALA A 471 4.69 -18.64 15.66
CA ALA A 471 5.07 -19.96 16.16
C ALA A 471 6.39 -20.49 15.57
N GLU A 472 6.69 -20.17 14.30
CA GLU A 472 7.92 -20.61 13.63
C GLU A 472 9.12 -19.78 14.12
N LEU A 473 8.97 -18.46 14.28
CA LEU A 473 9.99 -17.60 14.88
C LEU A 473 10.25 -17.97 16.35
N LYS A 474 9.20 -18.30 17.10
CA LYS A 474 9.29 -18.79 18.48
C LYS A 474 10.06 -20.11 18.56
N SER A 475 9.74 -21.04 17.67
CA SER A 475 10.44 -22.32 17.58
C SER A 475 11.91 -22.13 17.22
N TRP A 476 12.20 -21.24 16.27
CA TRP A 476 13.56 -20.89 15.90
C TRP A 476 14.33 -20.23 17.05
N ALA A 477 13.71 -19.30 17.79
CA ALA A 477 14.32 -18.65 18.95
C ALA A 477 14.69 -19.64 20.05
N ARG A 478 13.82 -20.61 20.36
CA ARG A 478 14.16 -21.68 21.30
C ARG A 478 15.31 -22.54 20.80
N ALA A 479 15.28 -22.95 19.53
CA ALA A 479 16.37 -23.69 18.91
C ALA A 479 17.70 -22.93 18.96
N PHE A 480 17.66 -21.61 18.76
CA PHE A 480 18.80 -20.70 18.87
C PHE A 480 19.34 -20.64 20.30
N LEU A 481 18.50 -20.55 21.33
CA LEU A 481 18.94 -20.52 22.74
C LEU A 481 19.64 -21.82 23.17
N VAL A 482 19.15 -22.97 22.71
CA VAL A 482 19.71 -24.30 23.04
C VAL A 482 20.77 -24.76 22.04
N ALA A 483 21.14 -23.94 21.05
CA ALA A 483 22.11 -24.31 20.03
C ALA A 483 23.49 -24.56 20.65
N VAL A 484 24.10 -25.67 20.25
CA VAL A 484 25.41 -26.13 20.69
C VAL A 484 26.25 -26.43 19.43
N PRO A 485 27.55 -26.11 19.42
CA PRO A 485 28.46 -26.58 18.37
C PRO A 485 28.38 -28.10 18.23
N GLU A 486 27.97 -28.59 17.07
CA GLU A 486 28.16 -29.99 16.72
C GLU A 486 29.66 -30.24 16.54
N TYR A 487 30.33 -30.74 17.58
CA TYR A 487 31.58 -31.45 17.39
C TYR A 487 31.26 -32.67 16.51
N GLN A 488 31.91 -32.78 15.35
CA GLN A 488 31.78 -33.90 14.42
C GLN A 488 31.77 -35.24 15.19
N ARG A 489 30.57 -35.81 15.42
CA ARG A 489 30.44 -37.26 15.66
C ARG A 489 30.58 -37.98 14.32
N HIS A 490 31.77 -37.91 13.73
CA HIS A 490 32.17 -38.74 12.60
C HIS A 490 33.19 -39.81 13.01
N HIS A 491 33.36 -40.08 14.31
CA HIS A 491 34.22 -41.15 14.82
C HIS A 491 33.46 -42.27 15.56
N GLU A 492 32.23 -42.59 15.17
CA GLU A 492 31.45 -43.70 15.75
C GLU A 492 31.00 -44.76 14.72
N GLN A 493 31.80 -45.01 13.66
CA GLN A 493 31.55 -46.13 12.74
C GLN A 493 32.79 -46.96 12.35
N HIS A 494 33.87 -46.95 13.14
CA HIS A 494 35.00 -47.84 12.88
C HIS A 494 35.69 -48.36 14.15
N TRP A 495 34.92 -49.01 15.03
CA TRP A 495 35.43 -49.99 15.99
C TRP A 495 34.42 -51.13 16.17
N SER A 496 34.17 -51.85 15.07
CA SER A 496 33.60 -53.20 15.14
C SER A 496 34.60 -54.17 14.52
N HIS A 497 35.58 -54.60 15.31
CA HIS A 497 36.11 -55.97 15.38
C HIS A 497 37.36 -55.99 16.28
N ILE A 498 37.48 -57.05 17.09
CA ILE A 498 38.60 -57.42 17.99
C ILE A 498 38.51 -56.71 19.36
N ASP A 499 38.24 -57.32 20.52
CA ASP A 499 38.19 -58.72 20.93
C ASP A 499 37.19 -58.92 22.10
N VAL A 500 36.35 -59.93 21.96
CA VAL A 500 35.58 -60.55 23.06
C VAL A 500 36.53 -61.53 23.76
N ALA A 501 37.47 -61.04 24.58
CA ALA A 501 38.32 -61.90 25.43
C ALA A 501 39.16 -61.13 26.49
N ALA A 502 38.59 -60.21 27.28
CA ALA A 502 39.37 -59.61 28.39
C ALA A 502 38.55 -59.20 29.63
N THR A 503 37.36 -59.78 29.85
CA THR A 503 36.52 -59.49 31.02
C THR A 503 36.26 -60.74 31.88
N ALA A 504 37.28 -61.56 32.08
CA ALA A 504 37.21 -62.74 32.96
C ALA A 504 38.45 -62.99 33.83
N LEU A 505 39.43 -62.07 33.90
CA LEU A 505 40.65 -62.26 34.71
C LEU A 505 41.02 -61.11 35.65
N SER A 506 40.08 -60.21 35.97
CA SER A 506 40.28 -59.16 37.00
C SER A 506 39.72 -59.52 38.38
N LEU A 507 39.34 -60.79 38.60
CA LEU A 507 38.78 -61.30 39.85
C LEU A 507 39.78 -62.08 40.72
N LEU A 508 41.08 -61.96 40.46
CA LEU A 508 42.12 -62.46 41.36
C LEU A 508 43.14 -61.35 41.60
N GLY A 509 42.90 -60.61 42.68
CA GLY A 509 43.71 -59.47 43.07
C GLY A 509 45.17 -59.83 43.32
N PHE A 510 46.06 -59.01 42.76
CA PHE A 510 47.34 -58.69 43.35
C PHE A 510 47.64 -57.21 43.10
N GLY A 511 48.06 -56.53 44.16
CA GLY A 511 48.07 -55.07 44.26
C GLY A 511 49.20 -54.37 43.51
N GLY A 512 49.04 -53.05 43.40
CA GLY A 512 50.10 -52.15 42.95
C GLY A 512 49.59 -50.74 42.69
N ARG A 513 49.69 -49.89 43.74
CA ARG A 513 49.80 -48.42 43.76
C ARG A 513 49.17 -47.59 42.62
N GLY A 514 48.25 -46.69 43.00
CA GLY A 514 47.70 -45.61 42.16
C GLY A 514 48.75 -44.58 41.68
N PRO A 515 48.32 -43.48 41.01
CA PRO A 515 47.43 -42.50 41.65
C PRO A 515 46.33 -41.91 40.74
N GLY A 516 45.36 -41.24 41.39
CA GLY A 516 44.63 -40.13 40.79
C GLY A 516 43.28 -40.49 40.15
N VAL A 517 42.23 -40.52 40.96
CA VAL A 517 40.86 -40.30 40.47
C VAL A 517 40.78 -38.83 40.04
N GLY A 518 41.15 -38.57 38.78
CA GLY A 518 40.75 -37.37 38.07
C GLY A 518 39.28 -37.52 37.71
N VAL A 519 38.42 -36.76 38.38
CA VAL A 519 37.07 -36.46 37.89
C VAL A 519 37.26 -35.87 36.49
N GLY A 520 36.93 -36.65 35.47
CA GLY A 520 36.92 -36.21 34.09
C GLY A 520 35.89 -35.11 33.92
N VAL A 521 36.32 -33.87 34.11
CA VAL A 521 35.60 -32.70 33.61
C VAL A 521 35.56 -32.86 32.09
N GLY A 522 34.35 -33.12 31.60
CA GLY A 522 34.05 -33.32 30.18
C GLY A 522 34.60 -32.17 29.34
N GLY A 523 34.98 -32.54 28.11
CA GLY A 523 35.79 -31.75 27.21
C GLY A 523 35.33 -30.30 26.99
N SER A 524 36.32 -29.50 26.58
CA SER A 524 36.27 -28.10 26.17
C SER A 524 35.37 -27.86 24.95
N GLY A 525 34.08 -28.17 25.06
CA GLY A 525 33.05 -27.77 24.12
C GLY A 525 32.67 -26.31 24.38
N GLU A 526 32.55 -25.51 23.32
CA GLU A 526 32.00 -24.17 23.43
C GLU A 526 30.55 -24.25 23.97
N PRO A 527 30.19 -23.42 24.98
CA PRO A 527 28.93 -23.57 25.69
C PRO A 527 27.71 -23.22 24.81
N PRO A 528 26.50 -23.68 25.15
CA PRO A 528 25.25 -23.27 24.50
C PRO A 528 25.06 -21.76 24.47
N ASN A 529 24.32 -21.26 23.48
CA ASN A 529 24.06 -19.83 23.30
C ASN A 529 23.44 -19.18 24.55
N LEU A 530 22.47 -19.83 25.22
CA LEU A 530 21.87 -19.29 26.45
C LEU A 530 22.92 -19.04 27.55
N ILE A 531 23.87 -19.96 27.75
CA ILE A 531 24.94 -19.80 28.74
C ILE A 531 25.87 -18.65 28.34
N LYS A 532 26.13 -18.44 27.04
CA LYS A 532 26.90 -17.28 26.56
C LYS A 532 26.19 -15.97 26.85
N LEU A 533 24.86 -15.92 26.66
CA LEU A 533 24.05 -14.73 26.95
C LEU A 533 24.01 -14.41 28.44
N GLU A 534 24.04 -15.43 29.31
CA GLU A 534 24.00 -15.28 30.77
C GLU A 534 25.38 -15.03 31.41
N LYS A 535 26.48 -15.16 30.66
CA LYS A 535 27.85 -15.07 31.20
C LYS A 535 28.24 -13.61 31.48
N PRO A 536 28.64 -13.24 32.71
CA PRO A 536 29.03 -11.87 33.06
C PRO A 536 30.23 -11.33 32.27
N ALA A 537 31.11 -12.22 31.79
CA ALA A 537 32.29 -11.85 31.02
C ALA A 537 31.98 -11.37 29.58
N LEU A 538 30.74 -11.53 29.11
CA LEU A 538 30.31 -11.10 27.78
C LEU A 538 29.40 -9.86 27.86
N PRO A 539 29.43 -8.96 26.87
CA PRO A 539 28.72 -7.68 26.92
C PRO A 539 27.18 -7.81 26.78
N TYR A 540 26.66 -9.03 26.67
CA TYR A 540 25.25 -9.30 26.42
C TYR A 540 24.41 -9.38 27.69
N GLN A 541 24.99 -9.79 28.82
CA GLN A 541 24.24 -10.22 30.01
C GLN A 541 23.22 -9.19 30.50
N ALA A 542 23.66 -7.96 30.77
CA ALA A 542 22.76 -6.92 31.29
C ALA A 542 21.61 -6.60 30.31
N ARG A 543 21.91 -6.54 29.00
CA ARG A 543 20.93 -6.26 27.95
C ARG A 543 19.97 -7.42 27.73
N PHE A 544 20.47 -8.66 27.82
CA PHE A 544 19.67 -9.87 27.70
C PHE A 544 18.70 -10.01 28.87
N LEU A 545 19.15 -9.80 30.10
CA LEU A 545 18.28 -9.83 31.29
C LEU A 545 17.19 -8.75 31.22
N ALA A 546 17.53 -7.53 30.78
CA ALA A 546 16.54 -6.48 30.55
C ALA A 546 15.52 -6.86 29.46
N ALA A 547 15.97 -7.52 28.37
CA ALA A 547 15.06 -8.01 27.33
C ALA A 547 14.12 -9.13 27.81
N VAL A 548 14.62 -10.02 28.67
CA VAL A 548 13.83 -11.09 29.32
C VAL A 548 12.77 -10.49 30.25
N GLU A 549 13.15 -9.52 31.08
CA GLU A 549 12.22 -8.82 31.98
C GLU A 549 11.14 -8.05 31.21
N ALA A 550 11.51 -7.46 30.07
CA ALA A 550 10.59 -6.71 29.23
C ALA A 550 9.57 -7.60 28.46
N SER A 551 9.78 -8.92 28.38
CA SER A 551 8.93 -9.82 27.59
C SER A 551 8.69 -11.16 28.29
N GLY A 552 7.47 -11.33 28.83
CA GLY A 552 7.06 -12.59 29.45
C GLY A 552 7.06 -13.80 28.49
N ALA A 553 6.90 -13.56 27.18
CA ALA A 553 7.01 -14.62 26.17
C ALA A 553 8.47 -15.10 26.02
N LEU A 554 9.44 -14.18 26.03
CA LEU A 554 10.86 -14.51 26.02
C LEU A 554 11.27 -15.19 27.33
N GLU A 555 10.81 -14.68 28.48
CA GLU A 555 11.04 -15.31 29.79
C GLU A 555 10.61 -16.77 29.81
N ASN A 556 9.40 -17.07 29.32
CA ASN A 556 8.87 -18.43 29.26
C ASN A 556 9.76 -19.36 28.41
N ASP A 557 10.19 -18.89 27.24
CA ASP A 557 11.03 -19.68 26.35
C ASP A 557 12.47 -19.82 26.86
N VAL A 558 12.99 -18.85 27.61
CA VAL A 558 14.25 -18.98 28.35
C VAL A 558 14.12 -20.04 29.45
N VAL A 559 13.04 -20.06 30.23
CA VAL A 559 12.80 -21.10 31.25
C VAL A 559 12.75 -22.49 30.61
N LYS A 560 12.06 -22.63 29.47
CA LYS A 560 12.03 -23.89 28.71
C LYS A 560 13.41 -24.29 28.19
N ALA A 561 14.16 -23.34 27.63
CA ALA A 561 15.51 -23.59 27.15
C ALA A 561 16.47 -24.00 28.29
N ARG A 562 16.35 -23.40 29.49
CA ARG A 562 17.09 -23.83 30.68
C ARG A 562 16.75 -25.27 31.07
N ALA A 563 15.46 -25.62 31.15
CA ALA A 563 15.03 -26.98 31.48
C ALA A 563 15.54 -28.01 30.46
N GLU A 564 15.56 -27.66 29.18
CA GLU A 564 16.11 -28.51 28.11
C GLU A 564 17.62 -28.68 28.22
N LEU A 565 18.36 -27.61 28.51
CA LEU A 565 19.81 -27.65 28.70
C LEU A 565 20.20 -28.38 29.99
N GLU A 566 19.40 -28.27 31.05
CA GLU A 566 19.54 -29.05 32.28
C GLU A 566 19.38 -30.55 32.00
N ALA A 567 18.33 -30.94 31.25
CA ALA A 567 18.13 -32.32 30.83
C ALA A 567 19.29 -32.85 29.95
N ARG A 568 20.00 -31.97 29.24
CA ARG A 568 21.20 -32.28 28.45
C ARG A 568 22.52 -32.22 29.26
N GLY A 569 22.45 -31.92 30.55
CA GLY A 569 23.63 -31.87 31.45
C GLY A 569 24.48 -30.61 31.36
N TRP A 570 23.99 -29.54 30.71
CA TRP A 570 24.71 -28.26 30.60
C TRP A 570 24.53 -27.36 31.83
N TYR A 571 23.42 -27.51 32.55
CA TYR A 571 23.20 -26.86 33.85
C TYR A 571 23.32 -27.92 34.95
N ASN A 572 24.27 -27.72 35.88
CA ASN A 572 24.26 -28.38 37.17
C ASN A 572 23.70 -27.40 38.20
N LEU A 573 22.49 -27.65 38.71
CA LEU A 573 21.88 -26.84 39.79
C LEU A 573 22.76 -26.77 41.06
N SER A 574 23.76 -27.64 41.18
CA SER A 574 24.67 -27.70 42.32
C SER A 574 25.81 -26.67 42.28
N THR A 575 26.13 -26.08 41.12
CA THR A 575 27.36 -25.27 40.97
C THR A 575 27.14 -23.76 41.09
N LEU A 576 25.95 -23.26 40.75
CA LEU A 576 25.62 -21.82 40.89
C LEU A 576 25.23 -21.39 42.32
N ALA A 577 25.12 -22.33 43.26
CA ALA A 577 24.86 -22.03 44.66
C ALA A 577 26.15 -21.76 45.48
N MET A 578 27.34 -21.88 44.88
CA MET A 578 28.61 -21.85 45.62
C MET A 578 29.54 -20.69 45.24
N ASP A 579 29.33 -20.00 44.12
CA ASP A 579 30.26 -18.95 43.64
C ASP A 579 29.98 -17.52 44.16
N GLU A 580 28.93 -17.31 44.95
CA GLU A 580 28.69 -16.03 45.65
C GLU A 580 29.20 -15.99 47.11
N CYS A 581 29.86 -17.05 47.60
CA CYS A 581 30.32 -17.12 48.98
C CYS A 581 31.86 -17.18 49.09
N LEU A 582 32.54 -16.16 48.54
CA LEU A 582 33.96 -15.90 48.81
C LEU A 582 34.13 -14.49 49.40
N CYS A 583 33.60 -14.29 50.59
CA CYS A 583 34.02 -13.18 51.44
C CYS A 583 35.29 -13.58 52.20
N VAL A 584 36.39 -12.93 51.86
CA VAL A 584 37.69 -12.98 52.54
C VAL A 584 37.53 -12.51 53.99
N LEU A 585 37.86 -13.37 54.97
CA LEU A 585 38.03 -12.98 56.37
C LEU A 585 39.50 -12.69 56.67
N PRO A 586 39.89 -11.52 57.21
CA PRO A 586 41.10 -11.38 57.99
C PRO A 586 40.84 -11.76 59.45
N GLY A 587 41.79 -12.47 60.05
CA GLY A 587 41.63 -13.21 61.28
C GLY A 587 41.50 -12.42 62.58
N GLY A 588 41.11 -13.14 63.62
CA GLY A 588 41.08 -12.70 65.00
C GLY A 588 40.14 -13.57 65.82
N ALA A 589 40.69 -14.42 66.68
CA ALA A 589 39.97 -15.42 67.46
C ALA A 589 39.05 -14.84 68.55
N ALA A 590 37.88 -15.44 68.76
CA ALA A 590 37.38 -15.87 70.07
C ALA A 590 36.11 -16.74 69.89
N ARG A 591 36.12 -17.93 70.51
CA ARG A 591 34.93 -18.77 70.67
C ARG A 591 34.10 -18.25 71.84
N THR A 592 32.84 -17.91 71.59
CA THR A 592 31.75 -17.96 72.59
C THR A 592 30.45 -18.39 71.92
N ASP A 593 29.73 -19.30 72.56
CA ASP A 593 28.40 -19.79 72.19
C ASP A 593 27.40 -18.65 72.01
N GLY A 594 26.60 -18.71 70.94
CA GLY A 594 25.50 -17.79 70.66
C GLY A 594 25.52 -17.34 69.20
N GLY A 595 24.43 -17.61 68.48
CA GLY A 595 24.32 -17.39 67.04
C GLY A 595 24.68 -15.97 66.58
N LEU A 596 25.48 -15.91 65.52
CA LEU A 596 25.79 -14.68 64.79
C LEU A 596 24.65 -14.40 63.79
N VAL A 597 23.89 -13.34 64.08
CA VAL A 597 23.10 -12.61 63.09
C VAL A 597 24.08 -11.74 62.29
N CYS A 598 24.07 -11.87 60.96
CA CYS A 598 24.84 -11.02 60.06
C CYS A 598 24.16 -9.64 59.96
N GLU A 599 24.89 -8.59 60.31
CA GLU A 599 24.41 -7.19 60.38
C GLU A 599 24.38 -6.48 59.00
N SER A 600 24.48 -7.23 57.89
CA SER A 600 24.50 -6.69 56.52
C SER A 600 23.16 -6.70 55.80
N CYS A 601 22.09 -7.24 56.40
CA CYS A 601 20.77 -7.38 55.74
C CYS A 601 19.82 -6.18 55.95
N LEU A 602 20.33 -4.99 56.32
CA LEU A 602 19.51 -3.80 56.61
C LEU A 602 19.41 -2.77 55.48
N HIS A 603 19.94 -3.06 54.29
CA HIS A 603 19.62 -2.26 53.10
C HIS A 603 19.03 -3.18 52.05
N GLY A 604 17.74 -2.98 51.81
CA GLY A 604 16.94 -3.79 50.90
C GLY A 604 17.46 -3.71 49.48
N ASP A 605 17.95 -4.85 48.98
CA ASP A 605 17.96 -5.17 47.56
C ASP A 605 17.37 -6.57 47.39
N MET A 606 16.48 -6.67 46.41
CA MET A 606 15.55 -7.78 46.21
C MET A 606 16.28 -9.07 45.79
N CYS A 607 16.21 -10.10 46.65
CA CYS A 607 16.61 -11.45 46.32
C CYS A 607 15.47 -12.15 45.54
N TRP A 608 15.67 -12.37 44.23
CA TRP A 608 14.71 -13.06 43.35
C TRP A 608 14.85 -14.58 43.44
N ARG A 609 14.18 -15.19 44.41
CA ARG A 609 13.65 -16.57 44.29
C ARG A 609 12.26 -16.64 44.94
N LYS A 610 11.22 -16.32 44.17
CA LYS A 610 9.86 -16.77 44.50
C LYS A 610 9.69 -18.19 43.98
N THR A 611 9.74 -19.15 44.90
CA THR A 611 9.14 -20.48 44.71
C THR A 611 7.64 -20.33 44.45
N PRO A 612 7.03 -21.12 43.54
CA PRO A 612 5.58 -21.06 43.35
C PRO A 612 4.87 -21.58 44.60
N SER A 613 4.00 -20.73 45.17
CA SER A 613 3.04 -21.14 46.18
C SER A 613 2.06 -22.15 45.58
N ARG A 614 2.06 -23.33 46.19
CA ARG A 614 1.15 -24.44 45.90
C ARG A 614 -0.28 -24.02 46.26
N VAL A 615 -1.07 -23.59 45.27
CA VAL A 615 -2.51 -23.36 45.43
C VAL A 615 -3.21 -24.70 45.17
N GLY A 616 -3.85 -25.22 46.21
CA GLY A 616 -4.73 -26.38 46.11
C GLY A 616 -5.98 -26.01 45.32
N PHE A 617 -6.26 -26.76 44.26
CA PHE A 617 -7.54 -26.76 43.59
C PHE A 617 -8.26 -28.08 43.90
N GLU A 618 -9.46 -27.94 44.47
CA GLU A 618 -10.40 -29.02 44.71
C GLU A 618 -10.89 -29.61 43.39
N LEU A 619 -10.90 -30.94 43.33
CA LEU A 619 -11.50 -31.74 42.28
C LEU A 619 -13.02 -31.73 42.44
N SER A 620 -13.73 -31.18 41.46
CA SER A 620 -15.14 -31.48 41.22
C SER A 620 -15.29 -32.12 39.85
N SER A 621 -15.53 -33.43 39.90
CA SER A 621 -15.89 -34.31 38.81
C SER A 621 -17.25 -33.97 38.22
N SER A 622 -17.35 -33.86 36.89
CA SER A 622 -18.52 -34.36 36.17
C SER A 622 -18.12 -34.89 34.79
N SER A 623 -18.49 -36.14 34.61
CA SER A 623 -18.35 -36.99 33.44
C SER A 623 -19.37 -36.64 32.35
N SER A 624 -18.94 -36.66 31.09
CA SER A 624 -19.75 -37.27 30.03
C SER A 624 -18.86 -37.67 28.86
N SER A 625 -18.78 -38.98 28.68
CA SER A 625 -18.16 -39.71 27.59
C SER A 625 -19.09 -39.77 26.38
N SER A 626 -18.53 -39.69 25.17
CA SER A 626 -19.07 -40.41 24.01
C SER A 626 -17.92 -40.79 23.10
N SER A 627 -17.64 -42.08 23.06
CA SER A 627 -16.65 -42.76 22.23
C SER A 627 -17.18 -43.00 20.82
N SER A 628 -16.28 -43.04 19.83
CA SER A 628 -16.18 -44.06 18.75
C SER A 628 -15.03 -43.67 17.80
N SER A 629 -13.85 -44.31 17.87
CA SER A 629 -13.48 -45.57 17.19
C SER A 629 -13.50 -45.45 15.66
N SER A 630 -12.35 -45.14 15.03
CA SER A 630 -11.38 -46.09 14.43
C SER A 630 -11.79 -46.56 13.02
N TYR A 631 -10.96 -46.28 12.00
CA TYR A 631 -10.11 -47.28 11.32
C TYR A 631 -9.33 -46.68 10.14
N HIS A 632 -8.06 -47.11 10.04
CA HIS A 632 -7.14 -47.01 8.90
C HIS A 632 -7.72 -47.60 7.60
N TYR A 633 -7.21 -47.19 6.42
CA TYR A 633 -6.49 -48.11 5.50
C TYR A 633 -5.73 -47.39 4.37
N GLN A 634 -4.55 -47.93 4.06
CA GLN A 634 -3.64 -47.59 2.96
C GLN A 634 -4.02 -48.28 1.63
N HIS A 635 -3.40 -47.77 0.56
CA HIS A 635 -3.31 -48.24 -0.83
C HIS A 635 -3.06 -49.75 -1.05
N HIS A 636 -3.65 -50.35 -2.11
CA HIS A 636 -2.96 -50.87 -3.32
C HIS A 636 -3.88 -51.68 -4.29
N LEU A 637 -3.70 -51.42 -5.60
CA LEU A 637 -3.75 -52.31 -6.79
C LEU A 637 -5.05 -53.00 -7.31
N SER A 638 -5.35 -52.66 -8.59
CA SER A 638 -5.67 -53.51 -9.77
C SER A 638 -6.90 -54.46 -9.85
N THR A 639 -7.85 -54.10 -10.73
CA THR A 639 -8.73 -54.86 -11.70
C THR A 639 -9.10 -56.35 -11.45
N PRO A 640 -10.32 -56.83 -11.79
CA PRO A 640 -10.94 -56.68 -13.13
C PRO A 640 -12.50 -56.56 -13.21
N LEU A 641 -12.95 -56.35 -14.45
CA LEU A 641 -14.32 -56.26 -14.98
C LEU A 641 -15.32 -57.33 -14.48
N HIS A 642 -16.51 -56.92 -14.00
CA HIS A 642 -17.82 -57.35 -14.53
C HIS A 642 -19.03 -56.83 -13.73
N SER A 643 -20.17 -56.86 -14.42
CA SER A 643 -21.56 -56.72 -13.96
C SER A 643 -22.16 -55.31 -13.90
N ARG A 644 -23.21 -55.17 -14.70
CA ARG A 644 -23.95 -53.97 -15.07
C ARG A 644 -25.25 -53.99 -14.29
N ASP A 645 -25.25 -53.39 -13.10
CA ASP A 645 -26.46 -53.24 -12.29
C ASP A 645 -27.24 -51.99 -12.72
N TYR A 646 -28.37 -52.21 -13.40
CA TYR A 646 -29.37 -51.20 -13.68
C TYR A 646 -29.98 -50.69 -12.36
N ARG A 647 -29.57 -49.50 -11.90
CA ARG A 647 -30.34 -48.73 -10.91
C ARG A 647 -31.67 -48.27 -11.52
N PRO A 648 -32.81 -48.43 -10.83
CA PRO A 648 -34.09 -47.93 -11.33
C PRO A 648 -34.05 -46.41 -11.55
N LEU A 649 -34.41 -45.96 -12.74
CA LEU A 649 -34.44 -44.53 -13.12
C LEU A 649 -35.35 -43.67 -12.20
N SER A 650 -36.24 -44.30 -11.42
CA SER A 650 -37.13 -43.61 -10.47
C SER A 650 -36.38 -42.93 -9.32
N THR A 651 -35.29 -43.51 -8.82
CA THR A 651 -34.56 -42.98 -7.66
C THR A 651 -33.80 -41.69 -7.98
N ILE A 652 -33.37 -41.52 -9.23
CA ILE A 652 -32.64 -40.33 -9.70
C ILE A 652 -33.58 -39.12 -9.82
N LEU A 653 -34.80 -39.33 -10.33
CA LEU A 653 -35.79 -38.26 -10.45
C LEU A 653 -36.28 -37.77 -9.09
N ASP A 654 -36.44 -38.66 -8.11
CA ASP A 654 -36.81 -38.28 -6.75
C ASP A 654 -35.69 -37.54 -6.01
N GLN A 655 -34.42 -37.94 -6.20
CA GLN A 655 -33.27 -37.18 -5.72
C GLN A 655 -33.21 -35.77 -6.34
N GLN A 656 -33.52 -35.64 -7.63
CA GLN A 656 -33.50 -34.35 -8.32
C GLN A 656 -34.64 -33.43 -7.84
N ARG A 657 -35.82 -33.99 -7.51
CA ARG A 657 -36.92 -33.24 -6.88
C ARG A 657 -36.56 -32.79 -5.46
N HIS A 658 -35.93 -33.66 -4.67
CA HIS A 658 -35.47 -33.34 -3.32
C HIS A 658 -34.43 -32.20 -3.33
N LEU A 659 -33.43 -32.26 -4.22
CA LEU A 659 -32.44 -31.19 -4.36
C LEU A 659 -33.05 -29.86 -4.82
N LYS A 660 -34.06 -29.88 -5.70
CA LYS A 660 -34.79 -28.67 -6.09
C LYS A 660 -35.59 -28.08 -4.93
N ALA A 661 -36.20 -28.92 -4.08
CA ALA A 661 -36.90 -28.46 -2.89
C ALA A 661 -35.93 -27.81 -1.89
N LEU A 662 -34.78 -28.44 -1.66
CA LEU A 662 -33.75 -27.93 -0.75
C LEU A 662 -33.17 -26.59 -1.20
N ARG A 663 -32.94 -26.41 -2.51
CA ARG A 663 -32.51 -25.12 -3.08
C ARG A 663 -33.55 -24.02 -2.85
N ARG A 664 -34.84 -24.31 -3.08
CA ARG A 664 -35.91 -23.34 -2.84
C ARG A 664 -36.04 -22.97 -1.36
N GLU A 665 -35.79 -23.91 -0.46
CA GLU A 665 -35.77 -23.63 0.97
C GLU A 665 -34.60 -22.74 1.36
N LYS A 666 -33.39 -23.04 0.87
CA LYS A 666 -32.21 -22.18 1.06
C LYS A 666 -32.37 -20.78 0.47
N GLU A 667 -33.02 -20.65 -0.67
CA GLU A 667 -33.36 -19.33 -1.26
C GLU A 667 -34.31 -18.52 -0.37
N ARG A 668 -35.28 -19.18 0.28
CA ARG A 668 -36.19 -18.52 1.23
C ARG A 668 -35.48 -18.11 2.51
N GLU A 669 -34.56 -18.94 3.01
CA GLU A 669 -33.72 -18.63 4.17
C GLU A 669 -32.85 -17.41 3.88
N LEU A 670 -32.15 -17.40 2.73
CA LEU A 670 -31.35 -16.26 2.28
C LEU A 670 -32.18 -14.98 2.11
N ALA A 671 -33.44 -15.09 1.66
CA ALA A 671 -34.34 -13.94 1.56
C ALA A 671 -34.71 -13.36 2.94
N ARG A 672 -34.89 -14.22 3.95
CA ARG A 672 -35.15 -13.78 5.34
C ARG A 672 -33.93 -13.09 5.94
N GLU A 673 -32.73 -13.65 5.74
CA GLU A 673 -31.48 -13.05 6.21
C GLU A 673 -31.22 -11.68 5.56
N LYS A 674 -31.46 -11.55 4.25
CA LYS A 674 -31.35 -10.25 3.55
C LYS A 674 -32.31 -9.20 4.10
N GLU A 675 -33.55 -9.58 4.43
CA GLU A 675 -34.49 -8.65 5.04
C GLU A 675 -34.08 -8.27 6.48
N GLN A 676 -33.50 -9.21 7.23
CA GLN A 676 -32.97 -8.94 8.57
C GLN A 676 -31.77 -7.99 8.53
N ILE A 677 -30.85 -8.16 7.58
CA ILE A 677 -29.73 -7.24 7.35
C ILE A 677 -30.26 -5.84 6.99
N LYS A 678 -31.23 -5.75 6.07
CA LYS A 678 -31.85 -4.48 5.68
C LYS A 678 -32.52 -3.77 6.85
N LYS A 679 -33.10 -4.52 7.79
CA LYS A 679 -33.68 -3.96 9.03
C LYS A 679 -32.57 -3.41 9.94
N LEU A 680 -31.49 -4.16 10.14
CA LEU A 680 -30.35 -3.73 10.95
C LEU A 680 -29.65 -2.49 10.37
N ASP A 681 -29.52 -2.39 9.04
CA ASP A 681 -28.95 -1.21 8.38
C ASP A 681 -29.80 0.04 8.63
N ARG A 682 -31.14 -0.09 8.58
CA ARG A 682 -32.05 1.02 8.91
C ARG A 682 -31.97 1.42 10.38
N GLU A 683 -31.77 0.47 11.30
CA GLU A 683 -31.59 0.76 12.73
C GLU A 683 -30.23 1.43 12.99
N LYS A 684 -29.16 0.98 12.32
CA LYS A 684 -27.83 1.58 12.38
C LYS A 684 -27.85 3.02 11.86
N GLU A 685 -28.62 3.31 10.82
CA GLU A 685 -28.74 4.66 10.28
C GLU A 685 -29.45 5.60 11.25
N ARG A 686 -30.56 5.17 11.84
CA ARG A 686 -31.23 5.94 12.91
C ARG A 686 -30.30 6.20 14.10
N ALA A 687 -29.47 5.21 14.46
CA ALA A 687 -28.50 5.37 15.54
C ALA A 687 -27.44 6.43 15.18
N ARG A 688 -26.97 6.48 13.93
CA ARG A 688 -26.05 7.51 13.45
C ARG A 688 -26.67 8.91 13.49
N GLU A 689 -27.89 9.07 12.96
CA GLU A 689 -28.62 10.34 13.03
C GLU A 689 -28.81 10.81 14.48
N THR A 690 -29.18 9.91 15.41
CA THR A 690 -29.31 10.29 16.83
C THR A 690 -27.98 10.69 17.46
N LYS A 691 -26.87 10.07 17.06
CA LYS A 691 -25.53 10.41 17.54
C LYS A 691 -25.10 11.79 17.05
N GLU A 692 -25.30 12.10 15.78
CA GLU A 692 -24.99 13.42 15.21
C GLU A 692 -25.80 14.53 15.87
N VAL A 693 -27.09 14.31 16.13
CA VAL A 693 -27.94 15.27 16.87
C VAL A 693 -27.42 15.51 18.29
N LEU A 694 -26.94 14.47 18.98
CA LEU A 694 -26.36 14.61 20.32
C LEU A 694 -25.01 15.34 20.29
N GLU A 695 -24.15 15.07 19.30
CA GLU A 695 -22.87 15.76 19.12
C GLU A 695 -23.08 17.25 18.79
N LEU A 696 -24.03 17.59 17.91
CA LEU A 696 -24.39 18.98 17.62
C LEU A 696 -24.95 19.70 18.85
N LYS A 697 -25.76 19.02 19.66
CA LYS A 697 -26.29 19.58 20.91
C LYS A 697 -25.16 19.86 21.91
N ALA A 698 -24.23 18.92 22.08
CA ALA A 698 -23.07 19.09 22.95
C ALA A 698 -22.15 20.23 22.47
N ALA A 699 -21.89 20.33 21.17
CA ALA A 699 -21.11 21.42 20.58
C ALA A 699 -21.76 22.79 20.81
N ARG A 700 -23.10 22.87 20.68
CA ARG A 700 -23.87 24.09 20.97
C ARG A 700 -23.79 24.48 22.45
N GLU A 701 -23.91 23.52 23.36
CA GLU A 701 -23.80 23.77 24.80
C GLU A 701 -22.40 24.26 25.18
N ALA A 702 -21.34 23.66 24.62
CA ALA A 702 -19.95 24.10 24.80
C ALA A 702 -19.70 25.52 24.27
N LEU A 703 -20.30 25.87 23.12
CA LEU A 703 -20.24 27.23 22.56
C LEU A 703 -20.94 28.25 23.47
N LEU A 704 -22.10 27.90 24.03
CA LEU A 704 -22.83 28.76 24.96
C LEU A 704 -22.05 28.97 26.27
N GLU A 705 -21.39 27.93 26.76
CA GLU A 705 -20.54 28.01 27.96
C GLU A 705 -19.33 28.90 27.72
N ARG A 706 -18.69 28.78 26.55
CA ARG A 706 -17.59 29.66 26.14
C ARG A 706 -18.02 31.12 26.01
N LEU A 707 -19.19 31.37 25.40
CA LEU A 707 -19.74 32.74 25.29
C LEU A 707 -20.10 33.32 26.67
N ARG A 708 -20.61 32.53 27.61
CA ARG A 708 -20.83 32.99 28.99
C ARG A 708 -19.51 33.40 29.67
N PHE A 709 -18.45 32.62 29.47
CA PHE A 709 -17.14 32.91 30.01
C PHE A 709 -16.54 34.19 29.41
N GLU A 710 -16.63 34.38 28.08
CA GLU A 710 -16.07 35.54 27.39
C GLU A 710 -16.87 36.84 27.60
N CYS A 711 -18.19 36.75 27.82
CA CYS A 711 -19.06 37.93 27.99
C CYS A 711 -19.30 38.36 29.45
N GLY A 712 -18.74 37.66 30.45
CA GLY A 712 -18.74 38.12 31.85
C GLY A 712 -20.13 38.31 32.48
N TYR A 713 -21.06 37.38 32.24
CA TYR A 713 -22.35 37.30 32.93
C TYR A 713 -22.32 36.33 34.11
#